data_AF-A0A8H4JXK2-F1
#
_entry.id   AF-A0A8H4JXK2-F1
#
_cell.length_a   1.000
_cell.length_b   1.000
_cell.length_c   1.000
_cell.angle_alpha   90.00
_cell.angle_beta   90.00
_cell.angle_gamma   90.00
#
_symmetry.space_group_name_H-M   'P 1'
#
loop_
_entity.id
_entity.type
_entity.pdbx_description
1 polymer ?
#
loop_
_entity_poly.entity_id
_entity_poly.type
_entity_poly.pdbx_seq_one_letter_code
_entity_poly.pdbx_strand_id
1 'polypeptide(L)'
;MKFGRMPIEIESPEEYGYDRITTSQLGSTPDSERNHLVVPNIDQVEAAIKSNTRLVSLTCPPNPTGSTLSREALDRRVAITKKKGVLLLVDETYRDIAFAEKLPVAASLGDHVLSVCSLSKSFGMPGVRIGWLITTNKTLQETFLAAKEQISISGSVINEWIAIDVLSRREKILSDTRNEMRVRLQMVEPWIESEESLEWVKPTGGVVCFPRIKKEPKGGFSAFYESLLNKHATYVGPGHWFEMSDCFFRLGYGWPTWEGYWWAAALAIIAWYIFSSIIVWYRLRHIPGPLLAKFSYLWLARLALSGKQYEAHLELNKKYGPIVRVGPYEVLTDDLELLRKINGTKSSYAKGASYSGSRLNPWHESLFMMRDPIAHDKMKAKLIYGYSGKETMGLEAAVDEQIMNLIHLIQDKYISKPKEFHPLVWSKAAGLFTLDVISRLALGQEFGCLNRDEDIHCFFDTLNDYLPIVALTTDVPWLRNIAFSPLFLRLFGPSIKDKKGIGKMMGLTNKVVEEFYHGDGQVKRDMLSSFKKHGLTKDECEIESIFMFVAGSDTTASVIRAGMLHILATPHVYCRLKQEIANTIREGWASRPISNTQSLFLPYMQAVVYECLRIRSVSTNMSFKEVPTGGEFYNGTFLPAGTNIGTNFSGLLRSETLFGKDAHIFRPERFTEVDDNTSAKLKRDVELTFGLGRWSCLGKPIALMELNKIFFELFRHFDFQLAEPHQSMQFDSYMLFRDKGLVLRVTESDLRDLKSMKEDIY
;
A
#
# COMPACT_ATOMS: atom_id res chain seq x y z
N MET A 1 10.42 1.12 -15.06
CA MET A 1 11.00 1.33 -16.39
C MET A 1 11.41 2.79 -16.50
N LYS A 2 12.71 3.09 -16.60
CA LYS A 2 13.19 4.41 -17.03
C LYS A 2 12.92 4.47 -18.53
N PHE A 3 11.98 5.29 -18.98
CA PHE A 3 11.89 5.62 -20.39
C PHE A 3 13.12 6.47 -20.71
N GLY A 4 14.14 5.85 -21.30
CA GLY A 4 15.19 6.59 -21.98
C GLY A 4 14.51 7.42 -23.07
N ARG A 5 14.80 8.73 -23.10
CA ARG A 5 14.43 9.56 -24.25
C ARG A 5 15.00 8.86 -25.48
N MET A 6 14.13 8.39 -26.37
CA MET A 6 14.53 8.14 -27.74
C MET A 6 15.16 9.44 -28.25
N PRO A 7 16.37 9.41 -28.82
CA PRO A 7 16.83 10.55 -29.60
C PRO A 7 15.89 10.60 -30.79
N ILE A 8 14.92 11.51 -30.74
CA ILE A 8 14.41 12.08 -31.98
C ILE A 8 15.59 12.90 -32.47
N GLU A 9 16.36 12.35 -33.40
CA GLU A 9 17.16 13.18 -34.30
C GLU A 9 16.16 14.15 -34.93
N ILE A 10 16.20 15.40 -34.46
CA ILE A 10 15.67 16.50 -35.23
C ILE A 10 16.70 16.63 -36.35
N GLU A 11 16.40 16.06 -37.51
CA GLU A 11 17.12 16.30 -38.76
C GLU A 11 17.41 17.79 -38.83
N SER A 12 18.69 18.14 -39.05
CA SER A 12 19.15 19.51 -38.86
C SER A 12 18.39 20.46 -39.81
N PRO A 13 18.14 21.72 -39.42
CA PRO A 13 17.48 22.73 -40.27
C PRO A 13 18.16 22.95 -41.64
N GLU A 14 19.39 22.46 -41.80
CA GLU A 14 20.26 22.65 -42.97
C GLU A 14 19.76 21.87 -44.20
N GLU A 15 19.07 20.71 -44.04
CA GLU A 15 18.57 19.91 -45.18
C GLU A 15 17.37 20.53 -45.91
N TYR A 16 16.62 21.44 -45.26
CA TYR A 16 15.45 22.11 -45.84
C TYR A 16 15.77 23.51 -46.43
N GLY A 17 17.04 23.91 -46.45
CA GLY A 17 17.47 25.19 -47.02
C GLY A 17 17.02 26.42 -46.22
N TYR A 18 16.84 26.29 -44.89
CA TYR A 18 16.49 27.41 -44.00
C TYR A 18 17.53 28.54 -44.02
N ASP A 19 18.78 28.25 -44.36
CA ASP A 19 19.87 29.22 -44.58
C ASP A 19 19.58 30.20 -45.74
N ARG A 20 18.57 29.91 -46.59
CA ARG A 20 18.07 30.84 -47.62
C ARG A 20 16.96 31.77 -47.11
N ILE A 21 16.44 31.55 -45.90
CA ILE A 21 15.46 32.41 -45.24
C ILE A 21 16.22 33.48 -44.46
N THR A 22 16.41 34.66 -45.06
CA THR A 22 16.94 35.81 -44.34
C THR A 22 15.84 36.38 -43.43
N THR A 23 15.85 36.06 -42.15
CA THR A 23 15.03 36.74 -41.13
C THR A 23 15.64 38.11 -40.84
N SER A 24 15.28 39.12 -41.63
CA SER A 24 15.52 40.52 -41.24
C SER A 24 14.50 40.93 -40.17
N GLN A 25 14.73 40.58 -38.91
CA GLN A 25 14.09 41.28 -37.81
C GLN A 25 14.64 42.72 -37.79
N LEU A 26 13.78 43.70 -38.03
CA LEU A 26 14.18 45.09 -38.21
C LEU A 26 14.60 45.75 -36.87
N GLY A 27 15.88 45.64 -36.52
CA GLY A 27 16.74 46.71 -35.96
C GLY A 27 16.79 46.95 -34.43
N SER A 28 17.91 46.58 -33.80
CA SER A 28 18.27 46.78 -32.38
C SER A 28 19.03 48.09 -32.10
N THR A 29 18.60 48.83 -31.07
CA THR A 29 19.34 49.74 -30.16
C THR A 29 18.56 49.82 -28.82
N PRO A 30 19.15 50.24 -27.68
CA PRO A 30 18.50 50.09 -26.36
C PRO A 30 17.12 50.77 -26.18
N ASP A 31 16.83 51.84 -26.93
CA ASP A 31 15.50 52.47 -26.98
C ASP A 31 14.54 51.83 -28.02
N SER A 32 15.02 50.89 -28.84
CA SER A 32 14.25 50.22 -29.90
C SER A 32 13.50 48.97 -29.43
N GLU A 33 13.76 48.44 -28.23
CA GLU A 33 13.11 47.20 -27.74
C GLU A 33 11.59 47.33 -27.62
N ARG A 34 11.09 48.53 -27.30
CA ARG A 34 9.64 48.81 -27.27
C ARG A 34 9.02 48.84 -28.67
N ASN A 35 9.79 49.23 -29.69
CA ASN A 35 9.33 49.25 -31.08
C ASN A 35 9.22 47.83 -31.69
N HIS A 36 9.92 46.83 -31.13
CA HIS A 36 9.79 45.42 -31.55
C HIS A 36 8.49 44.75 -31.08
N LEU A 37 7.79 45.33 -30.11
CA LEU A 37 6.52 44.80 -29.59
C LEU A 37 5.30 45.21 -30.41
N VAL A 38 5.50 46.18 -31.31
CA VAL A 38 4.50 46.71 -32.22
C VAL A 38 4.77 46.12 -33.61
N VAL A 39 3.72 45.95 -34.41
CA VAL A 39 3.84 45.49 -35.80
C VAL A 39 4.89 46.37 -36.53
N PRO A 40 5.89 45.78 -37.23
CA PRO A 40 6.96 46.52 -37.90
C PRO A 40 6.43 47.66 -38.77
N ASN A 41 7.14 48.78 -38.86
CA ASN A 41 6.71 49.88 -39.72
C ASN A 41 6.68 49.40 -41.20
N ILE A 42 5.71 49.89 -41.98
CA ILE A 42 5.57 49.60 -43.40
C ILE A 42 6.84 49.96 -44.20
N ASP A 43 7.49 51.08 -43.89
CA ASP A 43 8.69 51.56 -44.59
C ASP A 43 9.88 50.61 -44.39
N GLN A 44 9.97 50.06 -43.19
CA GLN A 44 10.99 49.07 -42.85
C GLN A 44 10.79 47.76 -43.62
N VAL A 45 9.53 47.34 -43.80
CA VAL A 45 9.22 46.15 -44.59
C VAL A 45 9.52 46.37 -46.07
N GLU A 46 9.25 47.55 -46.63
CA GLU A 46 9.64 47.85 -48.02
C GLU A 46 11.16 47.85 -48.20
N ALA A 47 11.92 48.42 -47.26
CA ALA A 47 13.38 48.45 -47.28
C ALA A 47 14.01 47.06 -47.16
N ALA A 48 13.34 46.12 -46.48
CA ALA A 48 13.81 44.74 -46.33
C ALA A 48 13.63 43.87 -47.59
N ILE A 49 12.77 44.28 -48.54
CA ILE A 49 12.52 43.53 -49.77
C ILE A 49 13.70 43.73 -50.75
N LYS A 50 14.45 42.65 -50.98
CA LYS A 50 15.58 42.58 -51.92
C LYS A 50 15.13 41.97 -53.26
N SER A 51 15.98 42.07 -54.29
CA SER A 51 15.71 41.53 -55.63
C SER A 51 15.52 40.00 -55.64
N ASN A 52 16.07 39.28 -54.67
CA ASN A 52 15.90 37.84 -54.49
C ASN A 52 14.78 37.45 -53.51
N THR A 53 14.07 38.41 -52.91
CA THR A 53 12.94 38.11 -52.01
C THR A 53 11.80 37.47 -52.80
N ARG A 54 11.27 36.35 -52.30
CA ARG A 54 10.17 35.59 -52.93
C ARG A 54 8.88 35.59 -52.11
N LEU A 55 9.00 35.72 -50.79
CA LEU A 55 7.90 35.69 -49.84
C LEU A 55 8.14 36.70 -48.72
N VAL A 56 7.10 37.44 -48.34
CA VAL A 56 7.02 38.18 -47.09
C VAL A 56 6.03 37.43 -46.20
N SER A 57 6.45 37.03 -45.00
CA SER A 57 5.59 36.36 -44.02
C SER A 57 5.23 37.31 -42.89
N LEU A 58 3.96 37.32 -42.50
CA LEU A 58 3.39 38.21 -41.49
C LEU A 58 2.46 37.41 -40.58
N THR A 59 2.58 37.57 -39.27
CA THR A 59 1.68 36.91 -38.32
C THR A 59 0.80 37.95 -37.66
N CYS A 60 -0.52 37.76 -37.69
CA CYS A 60 -1.48 38.73 -37.16
C CYS A 60 -2.73 38.07 -36.55
N PRO A 61 -2.99 38.24 -35.23
CA PRO A 61 -2.05 38.73 -34.21
C PRO A 61 -0.84 37.80 -33.99
N PRO A 62 0.36 38.32 -33.70
CA PRO A 62 1.54 37.51 -33.42
C PRO A 62 1.59 37.03 -31.96
N ASN A 63 2.22 35.89 -31.76
CA ASN A 63 2.68 35.42 -30.45
C ASN A 63 4.17 35.80 -30.33
N PRO A 64 4.62 36.51 -29.29
CA PRO A 64 3.98 36.59 -27.96
C PRO A 64 3.15 37.85 -27.64
N THR A 65 3.14 38.87 -28.50
CA THR A 65 2.64 40.20 -28.13
C THR A 65 1.11 40.34 -28.16
N GLY A 66 0.40 39.58 -29.01
CA GLY A 66 -1.05 39.65 -29.14
C GLY A 66 -1.58 40.94 -29.79
N SER A 67 -0.72 41.73 -30.45
CA SER A 67 -1.09 42.98 -31.11
C SER A 67 -1.61 42.76 -32.54
N THR A 68 -2.70 43.42 -32.92
CA THR A 68 -3.33 43.28 -34.25
C THR A 68 -2.93 44.41 -35.19
N LEU A 69 -2.90 44.14 -36.50
CA LEU A 69 -2.79 45.15 -37.55
C LEU A 69 -4.09 45.97 -37.69
N SER A 70 -3.96 47.21 -38.14
CA SER A 70 -5.10 47.95 -38.70
C SER A 70 -5.38 47.52 -40.14
N ARG A 71 -6.60 47.76 -40.63
CA ARG A 71 -6.98 47.46 -42.02
C ARG A 71 -6.08 48.19 -43.02
N GLU A 72 -5.82 49.47 -42.79
CA GLU A 72 -4.95 50.28 -43.63
C GLU A 72 -3.53 49.72 -43.71
N ALA A 73 -2.97 49.27 -42.58
CA ALA A 73 -1.63 48.68 -42.55
C ALA A 73 -1.56 47.36 -43.34
N LEU A 74 -2.61 46.53 -43.29
CA LEU A 74 -2.71 45.32 -44.11
C LEU A 74 -2.78 45.67 -45.61
N ASP A 75 -3.65 46.60 -46.00
CA ASP A 75 -3.84 46.99 -47.40
C ASP A 75 -2.55 47.58 -48.01
N ARG A 76 -1.81 48.40 -47.24
CA ARG A 76 -0.50 48.93 -47.68
C ARG A 76 0.53 47.81 -47.94
N ARG A 77 0.55 46.77 -47.10
CA ARG A 77 1.46 45.62 -47.30
C ARG A 77 1.10 44.85 -48.56
N VAL A 78 -0.19 44.60 -48.77
CA VAL A 78 -0.69 43.98 -50.00
C VAL A 78 -0.26 44.77 -51.22
N ALA A 79 -0.35 46.11 -51.19
CA ALA A 79 0.05 46.97 -52.29
C ALA A 79 1.57 46.92 -52.57
N ILE A 80 2.41 46.97 -51.53
CA ILE A 80 3.87 46.94 -51.67
C ILE A 80 4.35 45.60 -52.20
N THR A 81 3.85 44.48 -51.65
CA THR A 81 4.24 43.14 -52.13
C THR A 81 3.79 42.92 -53.56
N LYS A 82 2.62 43.44 -53.95
CA LYS A 82 2.17 43.44 -55.35
C LYS A 82 3.11 44.22 -56.25
N LYS A 83 3.45 45.46 -55.88
CA LYS A 83 4.36 46.34 -56.63
C LYS A 83 5.74 45.71 -56.83
N LYS A 84 6.22 44.94 -55.86
CA LYS A 84 7.53 44.28 -55.89
C LYS A 84 7.49 42.88 -56.51
N GLY A 85 6.31 42.36 -56.87
CA GLY A 85 6.16 41.01 -57.42
C GLY A 85 6.49 39.89 -56.44
N VAL A 86 6.20 40.10 -55.15
CA VAL A 86 6.54 39.17 -54.04
C VAL A 86 5.27 38.60 -53.44
N LEU A 87 5.27 37.33 -53.03
CA LEU A 87 4.14 36.73 -52.32
C LEU A 87 4.02 37.30 -50.90
N LEU A 88 2.80 37.48 -50.40
CA LEU A 88 2.54 37.86 -49.01
C LEU A 88 1.82 36.70 -48.31
N LEU A 89 2.45 36.07 -47.32
CA LEU A 89 1.81 35.09 -46.45
C LEU A 89 1.39 35.76 -45.14
N VAL A 90 0.11 35.61 -44.79
CA VAL A 90 -0.43 36.08 -43.51
C VAL A 90 -0.87 34.88 -42.67
N ASP A 91 -0.20 34.67 -41.53
CA ASP A 91 -0.64 33.73 -40.51
C ASP A 91 -1.73 34.38 -39.65
N GLU A 92 -2.94 33.87 -39.84
CA GLU A 92 -4.20 34.36 -39.28
C GLU A 92 -4.72 33.41 -38.19
N THR A 93 -3.87 32.57 -37.61
CA THR A 93 -4.27 31.53 -36.65
C THR A 93 -4.98 32.07 -35.40
N TYR A 94 -4.72 33.33 -35.01
CA TYR A 94 -5.40 34.05 -33.92
C TYR A 94 -6.47 35.07 -34.38
N ARG A 95 -6.66 35.27 -35.70
CA ARG A 95 -7.52 36.33 -36.26
C ARG A 95 -8.93 36.33 -35.67
N ASP A 96 -9.51 35.15 -35.49
CA ASP A 96 -10.91 35.01 -35.09
C ASP A 96 -11.18 35.30 -33.60
N ILE A 97 -10.12 35.39 -32.79
CA ILE A 97 -10.16 35.80 -31.38
C ILE A 97 -9.49 37.17 -31.13
N ALA A 98 -9.47 38.03 -32.14
CA ALA A 98 -9.17 39.45 -31.97
C ALA A 98 -10.28 40.17 -31.17
N PHE A 99 -9.90 41.11 -30.30
CA PHE A 99 -10.79 42.01 -29.58
C PHE A 99 -11.10 43.29 -30.39
N ALA A 100 -10.19 43.67 -31.30
CA ALA A 100 -10.33 44.79 -32.22
C ALA A 100 -11.15 44.43 -33.49
N GLU A 101 -11.17 45.34 -34.48
CA GLU A 101 -11.83 45.12 -35.77
C GLU A 101 -11.35 43.81 -36.44
N LYS A 102 -12.30 42.94 -36.82
CA LYS A 102 -11.99 41.68 -37.49
C LYS A 102 -11.57 41.96 -38.93
N LEU A 103 -10.28 41.78 -39.21
CA LEU A 103 -9.73 41.90 -40.57
C LEU A 103 -10.34 40.85 -41.52
N PRO A 104 -10.48 41.19 -42.82
CA PRO A 104 -10.83 40.21 -43.84
C PRO A 104 -9.74 39.13 -43.90
N VAL A 105 -10.10 37.94 -44.40
CA VAL A 105 -9.11 36.91 -44.72
C VAL A 105 -8.13 37.50 -45.73
N ALA A 106 -6.84 37.61 -45.37
CA ALA A 106 -5.87 38.36 -46.18
C ALA A 106 -5.79 37.88 -47.64
N ALA A 107 -5.88 36.57 -47.88
CA ALA A 107 -5.93 35.97 -49.22
C ALA A 107 -7.03 36.51 -50.14
N SER A 108 -8.08 37.15 -49.59
CA SER A 108 -9.13 37.81 -50.38
C SER A 108 -8.70 39.14 -51.02
N LEU A 109 -7.54 39.68 -50.63
CA LEU A 109 -7.07 41.01 -51.03
C LEU A 109 -6.17 40.99 -52.29
N GLY A 110 -5.76 39.82 -52.76
CA GLY A 110 -4.95 39.67 -53.98
C GLY A 110 -4.57 38.21 -54.28
N ASP A 111 -4.25 37.93 -55.53
CA ASP A 111 -3.77 36.62 -56.00
C ASP A 111 -2.33 36.32 -55.56
N HIS A 112 -1.55 37.33 -55.21
CA HIS A 112 -0.23 37.20 -54.59
C HIS A 112 -0.28 37.04 -53.06
N VAL A 113 -1.47 37.04 -52.45
CA VAL A 113 -1.65 36.96 -50.99
C VAL A 113 -2.12 35.55 -50.58
N LEU A 114 -1.48 35.01 -49.55
CA LEU A 114 -1.75 33.72 -48.93
C LEU A 114 -2.19 33.93 -47.48
N SER A 115 -3.14 33.14 -47.02
CA SER A 115 -3.55 33.08 -45.61
C SER A 115 -3.33 31.68 -45.06
N VAL A 116 -2.87 31.55 -43.82
CA VAL A 116 -2.86 30.27 -43.09
C VAL A 116 -3.62 30.37 -41.78
N CYS A 117 -4.35 29.32 -41.41
CA CYS A 117 -5.09 29.24 -40.16
C CYS A 117 -5.20 27.79 -39.68
N SER A 118 -5.62 27.58 -38.43
CA SER A 118 -5.78 26.24 -37.86
C SER A 118 -6.82 26.18 -36.75
N LEU A 119 -7.22 24.95 -36.40
CA LEU A 119 -8.04 24.69 -35.21
C LEU A 119 -7.26 24.86 -33.89
N SER A 120 -5.94 25.06 -33.95
CA SER A 120 -5.08 24.93 -32.78
C SER A 120 -5.23 26.05 -31.76
N LYS A 121 -5.53 27.28 -32.21
CA LYS A 121 -5.52 28.46 -31.35
C LYS A 121 -6.91 29.05 -31.17
N SER A 122 -7.47 29.69 -32.19
CA SER A 122 -8.78 30.34 -32.11
C SER A 122 -9.92 29.38 -31.69
N PHE A 123 -9.78 28.09 -31.99
CA PHE A 123 -10.76 27.05 -31.65
C PHE A 123 -10.35 26.18 -30.46
N GLY A 124 -9.17 26.40 -29.86
CA GLY A 124 -8.72 25.66 -28.67
C GLY A 124 -8.42 24.16 -28.87
N MET A 125 -8.19 23.70 -30.11
CA MET A 125 -8.06 22.27 -30.44
C MET A 125 -6.68 21.89 -31.02
N PRO A 126 -5.56 22.17 -30.32
CA PRO A 126 -4.22 21.89 -30.84
C PRO A 126 -3.93 20.39 -31.05
N GLY A 127 -4.65 19.50 -30.35
CA GLY A 127 -4.49 18.04 -30.48
C GLY A 127 -5.02 17.47 -31.80
N VAL A 128 -5.95 18.16 -32.48
CA VAL A 128 -6.57 17.71 -33.73
C VAL A 128 -5.62 17.84 -34.93
N ARG A 129 -4.61 18.73 -34.83
CA ARG A 129 -3.56 18.93 -35.85
C ARG A 129 -4.10 19.22 -37.26
N ILE A 130 -5.19 19.98 -37.35
CA ILE A 130 -5.77 20.44 -38.63
C ILE A 130 -5.57 21.94 -38.81
N GLY A 131 -5.05 22.29 -39.98
CA GLY A 131 -4.91 23.65 -40.48
C GLY A 131 -5.09 23.71 -41.99
N TRP A 132 -5.18 24.93 -42.53
CA TRP A 132 -5.46 25.16 -43.94
C TRP A 132 -4.73 26.40 -44.45
N LEU A 133 -4.46 26.39 -45.75
CA LEU A 133 -3.91 27.52 -46.52
C LEU A 133 -4.98 28.00 -47.51
N ILE A 134 -5.11 29.32 -47.66
CA ILE A 134 -6.09 29.97 -48.53
C ILE A 134 -5.35 30.88 -49.51
N THR A 135 -5.73 30.82 -50.79
CA THR A 135 -5.28 31.75 -51.84
C THR A 135 -6.34 31.83 -52.93
N THR A 136 -6.37 32.93 -53.67
CA THR A 136 -7.21 33.09 -54.87
C THR A 136 -6.48 32.71 -56.17
N ASN A 137 -5.17 32.44 -56.12
CA ASN A 137 -4.36 32.06 -57.26
C ASN A 137 -4.48 30.56 -57.56
N LYS A 138 -5.11 30.23 -58.69
CA LYS A 138 -5.37 28.84 -59.11
C LYS A 138 -4.09 28.02 -59.31
N THR A 139 -3.05 28.62 -59.90
CA THR A 139 -1.76 27.93 -60.11
C THR A 139 -1.11 27.55 -58.78
N LEU A 140 -1.17 28.45 -57.78
CA LEU A 140 -0.68 28.13 -56.44
C LEU A 140 -1.55 27.08 -55.74
N GLN A 141 -2.87 27.10 -55.92
CA GLN A 141 -3.75 26.04 -55.37
C GLN A 141 -3.38 24.66 -55.90
N GLU A 142 -3.19 24.53 -57.23
CA GLU A 142 -2.75 23.28 -57.86
C GLU A 142 -1.37 22.86 -57.34
N THR A 143 -0.44 23.80 -57.22
CA THR A 143 0.91 23.54 -56.69
C THR A 143 0.87 23.05 -55.24
N PHE A 144 0.06 23.67 -54.38
CA PHE A 144 -0.08 23.27 -52.98
C PHE A 144 -0.83 21.95 -52.82
N LEU A 145 -1.81 21.67 -53.69
CA LEU A 145 -2.49 20.38 -53.70
C LEU A 145 -1.50 19.27 -54.07
N ALA A 146 -0.72 19.45 -55.14
CA ALA A 146 0.32 18.51 -55.54
C ALA A 146 1.37 18.34 -54.42
N ALA A 147 1.84 19.43 -53.81
CA ALA A 147 2.78 19.35 -52.69
C ALA A 147 2.19 18.62 -51.48
N LYS A 148 0.92 18.88 -51.14
CA LYS A 148 0.21 18.16 -50.07
C LYS A 148 0.15 16.67 -50.37
N GLU A 149 -0.24 16.27 -51.58
CA GLU A 149 -0.31 14.86 -51.98
C GLU A 149 1.05 14.15 -51.88
N GLN A 150 2.15 14.86 -52.14
CA GLN A 150 3.51 14.33 -51.99
C GLN A 150 3.98 14.24 -50.53
N ILE A 151 3.59 15.19 -49.67
CA ILE A 151 4.02 15.24 -48.25
C ILE A 151 3.12 14.39 -47.36
N SER A 152 1.81 14.41 -47.61
CA SER A 152 0.78 13.75 -46.82
C SER A 152 -0.47 13.49 -47.65
N ILE A 153 -0.60 12.24 -48.13
CA ILE A 153 -1.72 11.79 -48.98
C ILE A 153 -3.09 12.09 -48.34
N SER A 154 -3.26 11.83 -47.03
CA SER A 154 -4.53 12.11 -46.33
C SER A 154 -4.32 12.34 -44.83
N GLY A 155 -5.25 13.11 -44.22
CA GLY A 155 -5.31 13.33 -42.78
C GLY A 155 -6.05 12.21 -42.03
N SER A 156 -6.10 12.31 -40.70
CA SER A 156 -6.91 11.41 -39.86
C SER A 156 -8.40 11.68 -40.05
N VAL A 157 -9.15 10.65 -40.47
CA VAL A 157 -10.62 10.72 -40.63
C VAL A 157 -11.33 11.17 -39.35
N ILE A 158 -10.87 10.69 -38.19
CA ILE A 158 -11.44 11.10 -36.89
C ILE A 158 -11.19 12.59 -36.64
N ASN A 159 -9.98 13.07 -36.96
CA ASN A 159 -9.64 14.48 -36.77
C ASN A 159 -10.48 15.36 -37.72
N GLU A 160 -10.66 14.94 -38.96
CA GLU A 160 -11.50 15.65 -39.94
C GLU A 160 -12.97 15.69 -39.51
N TRP A 161 -13.50 14.60 -38.95
CA TRP A 161 -14.86 14.56 -38.40
C TRP A 161 -15.05 15.55 -37.24
N ILE A 162 -14.08 15.58 -36.31
CA ILE A 162 -14.05 16.57 -35.22
C ILE A 162 -13.96 17.99 -35.80
N ALA A 163 -13.12 18.21 -36.82
CA ALA A 163 -12.96 19.52 -37.45
C ALA A 163 -14.25 20.03 -38.08
N ILE A 164 -14.98 19.18 -38.80
CA ILE A 164 -16.28 19.52 -39.40
C ILE A 164 -17.27 19.94 -38.31
N ASP A 165 -17.38 19.15 -37.25
CA ASP A 165 -18.30 19.43 -36.15
C ASP A 165 -17.96 20.75 -35.42
N VAL A 166 -16.67 21.02 -35.18
CA VAL A 166 -16.20 22.29 -34.62
C VAL A 166 -16.49 23.47 -35.57
N LEU A 167 -16.13 23.34 -36.85
CA LEU A 167 -16.30 24.41 -37.84
C LEU A 167 -17.78 24.71 -38.14
N SER A 168 -18.66 23.71 -38.07
CA SER A 168 -20.11 23.91 -38.19
C SER A 168 -20.71 24.75 -37.05
N ARG A 169 -20.06 24.75 -35.89
CA ARG A 169 -20.45 25.49 -34.67
C ARG A 169 -19.55 26.72 -34.42
N ARG A 170 -18.76 27.12 -35.42
CA ARG A 170 -17.70 28.13 -35.27
C ARG A 170 -18.18 29.45 -34.65
N GLU A 171 -19.35 29.95 -35.02
CA GLU A 171 -19.81 31.26 -34.55
C GLU A 171 -20.05 31.24 -33.04
N LYS A 172 -20.67 30.16 -32.53
CA LYS A 172 -20.88 29.97 -31.10
C LYS A 172 -19.54 29.82 -30.37
N ILE A 173 -18.68 28.91 -30.83
CA ILE A 173 -17.39 28.61 -30.18
C ILE A 173 -16.52 29.87 -30.13
N LEU A 174 -16.41 30.61 -31.24
CA LEU A 174 -15.58 31.81 -31.32
C LEU A 174 -16.15 32.97 -30.50
N SER A 175 -17.48 33.11 -30.44
CA SER A 175 -18.14 34.10 -29.58
C SER A 175 -17.84 33.83 -28.11
N ASP A 176 -18.06 32.60 -27.66
CA ASP A 176 -17.83 32.19 -26.27
C ASP A 176 -16.35 32.39 -25.90
N THR A 177 -15.44 31.88 -26.76
CA THR A 177 -13.98 32.03 -26.58
C THR A 177 -13.57 33.50 -26.52
N ARG A 178 -14.05 34.36 -27.42
CA ARG A 178 -13.70 35.79 -27.42
C ARG A 178 -14.18 36.49 -26.15
N ASN A 179 -15.39 36.19 -25.70
CA ASN A 179 -15.96 36.77 -24.49
C ASN A 179 -15.16 36.33 -23.25
N GLU A 180 -14.84 35.05 -23.15
CA GLU A 180 -14.04 34.50 -22.07
C GLU A 180 -12.63 35.12 -22.04
N MET A 181 -11.95 35.20 -23.18
CA MET A 181 -10.61 35.79 -23.25
C MET A 181 -10.63 37.29 -22.91
N ARG A 182 -11.71 38.01 -23.26
CA ARG A 182 -11.87 39.43 -22.89
C ARG A 182 -12.00 39.59 -21.36
N VAL A 183 -12.82 38.77 -20.72
CA VAL A 183 -12.98 38.78 -19.26
C VAL A 183 -11.66 38.47 -18.56
N ARG A 184 -10.91 37.48 -19.07
CA ARG A 184 -9.61 37.13 -18.49
C ARG A 184 -8.55 38.22 -18.70
N LEU A 185 -8.55 38.88 -19.85
CA LEU A 185 -7.69 40.06 -20.05
C LEU A 185 -8.05 41.19 -19.07
N GLN A 186 -9.33 41.41 -18.78
CA GLN A 186 -9.79 42.39 -17.78
C GLN A 186 -9.35 42.04 -16.34
N MET A 187 -8.92 40.81 -16.07
CA MET A 187 -8.29 40.45 -14.78
C MET A 187 -6.78 40.75 -14.79
N VAL A 188 -6.12 40.54 -15.93
CA VAL A 188 -4.66 40.74 -16.10
C VAL A 188 -4.31 42.23 -16.20
N GLU A 189 -5.12 43.01 -16.90
CA GLU A 189 -4.85 44.42 -17.18
C GLU A 189 -4.69 45.27 -15.91
N PRO A 190 -5.64 45.28 -14.95
CA PRO A 190 -5.48 46.07 -13.72
C PRO A 190 -4.27 45.63 -12.89
N TRP A 191 -3.93 44.34 -12.91
CA TRP A 191 -2.76 43.82 -12.22
C TRP A 191 -1.47 44.38 -12.83
N ILE A 192 -1.28 44.27 -14.16
CA ILE A 192 -0.08 44.80 -14.81
C ILE A 192 0.02 46.32 -14.65
N GLU A 193 -1.10 47.04 -14.78
CA GLU A 193 -1.11 48.51 -14.62
C GLU A 193 -0.78 48.97 -13.20
N SER A 194 -1.08 48.16 -12.18
CA SER A 194 -0.72 48.44 -10.79
C SER A 194 0.76 48.17 -10.46
N GLU A 195 1.47 47.42 -11.30
CA GLU A 195 2.85 47.00 -11.05
C GLU A 195 3.86 47.98 -11.66
N GLU A 196 4.46 48.84 -10.83
CA GLU A 196 5.45 49.83 -11.29
C GLU A 196 6.67 49.19 -12.00
N SER A 197 6.99 47.95 -11.64
CA SER A 197 8.12 47.19 -12.19
C SER A 197 7.90 46.67 -13.60
N LEU A 198 6.64 46.66 -14.07
CA LEU A 198 6.25 46.13 -15.37
C LEU A 198 5.80 47.25 -16.31
N GLU A 199 6.01 47.01 -17.60
CA GLU A 199 5.29 47.68 -18.67
C GLU A 199 4.90 46.68 -19.74
N TRP A 200 3.92 47.02 -20.55
CA TRP A 200 3.44 46.13 -21.60
C TRP A 200 2.79 46.91 -22.73
N VAL A 201 2.67 46.27 -23.89
CA VAL A 201 1.74 46.68 -24.94
C VAL A 201 0.48 45.85 -24.74
N LYS A 202 -0.64 46.51 -24.45
CA LYS A 202 -1.92 45.83 -24.20
C LYS A 202 -2.29 44.98 -25.43
N PRO A 203 -2.53 43.66 -25.26
CA PRO A 203 -2.92 42.80 -26.37
C PRO A 203 -4.30 43.19 -26.86
N THR A 204 -4.47 43.23 -28.17
CA THR A 204 -5.76 43.52 -28.83
C THR A 204 -6.42 42.25 -29.37
N GLY A 205 -5.87 41.08 -29.04
CA GLY A 205 -6.42 39.77 -29.36
C GLY A 205 -5.60 38.62 -28.79
N GLY A 206 -6.13 37.41 -28.88
CA GLY A 206 -5.42 36.19 -28.51
C GLY A 206 -5.59 35.79 -27.05
N VAL A 207 -4.63 35.01 -26.55
CA VAL A 207 -4.64 34.37 -25.22
C VAL A 207 -3.36 34.62 -24.42
N VAL A 208 -2.51 35.52 -24.91
CA VAL A 208 -1.18 35.83 -24.37
C VAL A 208 -0.90 37.34 -24.39
N CYS A 209 0.02 37.78 -23.56
CA CYS A 209 0.65 39.10 -23.62
C CYS A 209 2.15 38.98 -23.32
N PHE A 210 2.91 40.04 -23.60
CA PHE A 210 4.38 40.03 -23.47
C PHE A 210 4.88 41.25 -22.66
N PRO A 211 4.73 41.22 -21.33
CA PRO A 211 5.23 42.30 -20.46
C PRO A 211 6.77 42.37 -20.46
N ARG A 212 7.28 43.57 -20.23
CA ARG A 212 8.69 43.88 -19.96
C ARG A 212 8.88 44.28 -18.51
N ILE A 213 9.93 43.76 -17.89
CA ILE A 213 10.41 44.15 -16.57
C ILE A 213 11.33 45.37 -16.77
N LYS A 214 10.96 46.53 -16.20
CA LYS A 214 11.66 47.80 -16.41
C LYS A 214 13.07 47.83 -15.82
N LYS A 215 13.29 47.10 -14.72
CA LYS A 215 14.55 47.06 -13.97
C LYS A 215 14.91 45.62 -13.66
N GLU A 216 16.18 45.29 -13.77
CA GLU A 216 16.65 43.93 -13.47
C GLU A 216 16.30 43.53 -12.02
N PRO A 217 15.66 42.37 -11.81
CA PRO A 217 15.30 41.91 -10.48
C PRO A 217 16.56 41.55 -9.69
N LYS A 218 16.46 41.58 -8.36
CA LYS A 218 17.57 41.16 -7.48
C LYS A 218 17.98 39.72 -7.79
N GLY A 219 19.25 39.51 -8.14
CA GLY A 219 19.79 38.20 -8.54
C GLY A 219 19.71 37.90 -10.04
N GLY A 220 19.24 38.85 -10.86
CA GLY A 220 19.17 38.74 -12.31
C GLY A 220 17.92 38.02 -12.81
N PHE A 221 17.68 38.06 -14.13
CA PHE A 221 16.48 37.48 -14.74
C PHE A 221 16.39 35.96 -14.57
N SER A 222 17.51 35.23 -14.56
CA SER A 222 17.50 33.78 -14.30
C SER A 222 16.91 33.44 -12.93
N ALA A 223 17.31 34.18 -11.88
CA ALA A 223 16.80 33.97 -10.53
C ALA A 223 15.30 34.28 -10.42
N PHE A 224 14.79 35.23 -11.20
CA PHE A 224 13.36 35.51 -11.28
C PHE A 224 12.57 34.29 -11.83
N TYR A 225 12.98 33.73 -12.97
CA TYR A 225 12.30 32.56 -13.55
C TYR A 225 12.42 31.31 -12.66
N GLU A 226 13.60 31.08 -12.07
CA GLU A 226 13.79 29.99 -11.10
C GLU A 226 12.91 30.16 -9.86
N SER A 227 12.76 31.38 -9.36
CA SER A 227 11.91 31.66 -8.20
C SER A 227 10.43 31.43 -8.52
N LEU A 228 9.95 31.87 -9.69
CA LEU A 228 8.57 31.60 -10.12
C LEU A 228 8.29 30.09 -10.15
N LEU A 229 9.19 29.30 -10.72
CA LEU A 229 9.00 27.86 -10.84
C LEU A 229 9.14 27.15 -9.49
N ASN A 230 10.24 27.37 -8.77
CA ASN A 230 10.59 26.57 -7.60
C ASN A 230 9.84 27.00 -6.32
N LYS A 231 9.50 28.29 -6.18
CA LYS A 231 8.80 28.79 -4.99
C LYS A 231 7.30 28.94 -5.20
N HIS A 232 6.88 29.33 -6.41
CA HIS A 232 5.49 29.65 -6.70
C HIS A 232 4.81 28.67 -7.66
N ALA A 233 5.51 27.60 -8.07
CA ALA A 233 5.01 26.60 -9.03
C ALA A 233 4.39 27.24 -10.30
N THR A 234 4.92 28.39 -10.71
CA THR A 234 4.42 29.22 -11.80
C THR A 234 5.46 29.27 -12.92
N TYR A 235 5.02 29.16 -14.16
CA TYR A 235 5.91 29.13 -15.32
C TYR A 235 5.44 30.11 -16.40
N VAL A 236 6.37 30.93 -16.89
CA VAL A 236 6.17 31.86 -18.00
C VAL A 236 7.22 31.59 -19.07
N GLY A 237 6.93 31.94 -20.33
CA GLY A 237 7.92 31.78 -21.41
C GLY A 237 8.93 32.92 -21.37
N PRO A 238 10.22 32.70 -21.07
CA PRO A 238 11.21 33.77 -21.02
C PRO A 238 11.44 34.41 -22.40
N GLY A 239 11.92 35.65 -22.42
CA GLY A 239 12.08 36.46 -23.62
C GLY A 239 12.97 35.82 -24.68
N HIS A 240 14.06 35.13 -24.28
CA HIS A 240 14.99 34.51 -25.23
C HIS A 240 14.35 33.41 -26.09
N TRP A 241 13.21 32.86 -25.69
CA TRP A 241 12.44 31.92 -26.53
C TRP A 241 11.80 32.57 -27.76
N PHE A 242 11.72 33.90 -27.75
CA PHE A 242 11.10 34.71 -28.80
C PHE A 242 12.12 35.69 -29.41
N GLU A 243 13.41 35.38 -29.31
CA GLU A 243 14.50 36.23 -29.80
C GLU A 243 14.54 37.63 -29.16
N MET A 244 14.03 37.75 -27.93
CA MET A 244 14.01 38.99 -27.14
C MET A 244 14.83 38.84 -25.87
N SER A 245 15.22 39.96 -25.24
CA SER A 245 15.91 39.93 -23.95
C SER A 245 15.04 39.29 -22.85
N ASP A 246 15.68 38.66 -21.86
CA ASP A 246 15.00 38.02 -20.71
C ASP A 246 14.34 39.02 -19.74
N CYS A 247 14.47 40.32 -20.00
CA CYS A 247 13.61 41.34 -19.42
C CYS A 247 12.15 41.22 -19.89
N PHE A 248 11.85 40.42 -20.92
CA PHE A 248 10.49 40.10 -21.35
C PHE A 248 10.06 38.69 -20.95
N PHE A 249 8.75 38.48 -20.75
CA PHE A 249 8.19 37.14 -20.63
C PHE A 249 6.80 37.04 -21.23
N ARG A 250 6.43 35.85 -21.74
CA ARG A 250 5.09 35.55 -22.23
C ARG A 250 4.20 35.07 -21.11
N LEU A 251 3.16 35.84 -20.82
CA LEU A 251 2.09 35.51 -19.89
C LEU A 251 0.86 35.04 -20.66
N GLY A 252 0.40 33.82 -20.39
CA GLY A 252 -0.84 33.27 -20.95
C GLY A 252 -2.02 33.43 -19.99
N TYR A 253 -3.16 33.87 -20.51
CA TYR A 253 -4.42 34.01 -19.77
C TYR A 253 -5.55 33.13 -20.34
N GLY A 254 -5.19 32.09 -21.10
CA GLY A 254 -6.12 31.15 -21.74
C GLY A 254 -6.44 29.87 -20.97
N TRP A 255 -5.89 29.65 -19.76
CA TRP A 255 -6.02 28.38 -19.05
C TRP A 255 -7.39 28.19 -18.36
N PRO A 256 -8.08 27.03 -18.49
CA PRO A 256 -9.38 26.79 -17.86
C PRO A 256 -9.29 26.77 -16.32
N THR A 257 -10.31 27.32 -15.64
CA THR A 257 -10.44 27.22 -14.18
C THR A 257 -11.05 25.87 -13.80
N TRP A 258 -10.53 25.22 -12.76
CA TRP A 258 -10.93 23.87 -12.32
C TRP A 258 -12.33 23.81 -11.67
N GLU A 259 -13.02 24.95 -11.55
CA GLU A 259 -14.21 25.13 -10.71
C GLU A 259 -15.45 24.35 -11.20
N GLY A 260 -15.41 23.72 -12.38
CA GLY A 260 -16.59 23.11 -13.02
C GLY A 260 -16.71 21.59 -13.07
N TYR A 261 -15.67 20.80 -12.72
CA TYR A 261 -15.66 19.35 -13.05
C TYR A 261 -15.49 18.38 -11.88
N TRP A 262 -15.20 18.88 -10.67
CA TRP A 262 -14.98 18.02 -9.50
C TRP A 262 -16.26 17.31 -9.03
N TRP A 263 -17.43 17.95 -9.16
CA TRP A 263 -18.71 17.35 -8.78
C TRP A 263 -19.11 16.20 -9.72
N ALA A 264 -18.83 16.31 -11.03
CA ALA A 264 -19.11 15.25 -11.99
C ALA A 264 -18.22 14.03 -11.75
N ALA A 265 -16.93 14.24 -11.47
CA ALA A 265 -16.01 13.17 -11.07
C ALA A 265 -16.45 12.51 -9.76
N ALA A 266 -16.85 13.29 -8.75
CA ALA A 266 -17.36 12.76 -7.49
C ALA A 266 -18.64 11.91 -7.69
N LEU A 267 -19.59 12.40 -8.49
CA LEU A 267 -20.81 11.65 -8.81
C LEU A 267 -20.52 10.35 -9.55
N ALA A 268 -19.58 10.36 -10.51
CA ALA A 268 -19.19 9.16 -11.23
C ALA A 268 -18.57 8.10 -10.29
N ILE A 269 -17.74 8.51 -9.34
CA ILE A 269 -17.16 7.63 -8.32
C ILE A 269 -18.24 7.05 -7.41
N ILE A 270 -19.19 7.88 -6.97
CA ILE A 270 -20.32 7.43 -6.13
C ILE A 270 -21.19 6.43 -6.90
N ALA A 271 -21.55 6.73 -8.15
CA ALA A 271 -22.36 5.84 -8.98
C ALA A 271 -21.66 4.50 -9.22
N TRP A 272 -20.35 4.52 -9.53
CA TRP A 272 -19.53 3.31 -9.65
C TRP A 272 -19.50 2.49 -8.36
N TYR A 273 -19.33 3.14 -7.20
CA TYR A 273 -19.33 2.45 -5.91
C TYR A 273 -20.69 1.82 -5.59
N ILE A 274 -21.80 2.53 -5.83
CA ILE A 274 -23.15 2.01 -5.62
C ILE A 274 -23.40 0.81 -6.54
N PHE A 275 -23.11 0.95 -7.83
CA PHE A 275 -23.33 -0.11 -8.82
C PHE A 275 -22.51 -1.37 -8.50
N SER A 276 -21.22 -1.21 -8.21
CA SER A 276 -20.36 -2.33 -7.81
C SER A 276 -20.82 -2.97 -6.50
N SER A 277 -21.25 -2.18 -5.52
CA SER A 277 -21.78 -2.70 -4.25
C SER A 277 -23.09 -3.48 -4.43
N ILE A 278 -23.99 -3.06 -5.32
CA ILE A 278 -25.24 -3.76 -5.63
C ILE A 278 -24.96 -5.10 -6.32
N ILE A 279 -24.05 -5.15 -7.29
CA ILE A 279 -23.65 -6.41 -7.95
C ILE A 279 -23.12 -7.41 -6.93
N VAL A 280 -22.23 -6.96 -6.06
CA VAL A 280 -21.61 -7.79 -5.02
C VAL A 280 -22.63 -8.20 -3.96
N TRP A 281 -23.56 -7.31 -3.60
CA TRP A 281 -24.67 -7.63 -2.72
C TRP A 281 -25.52 -8.75 -3.32
N TYR A 282 -25.96 -8.61 -4.58
CA TYR A 282 -26.84 -9.57 -5.26
C TYR A 282 -26.22 -10.97 -5.32
N ARG A 283 -24.92 -11.04 -5.62
CA ARG A 283 -24.16 -12.30 -5.72
C ARG A 283 -24.11 -13.11 -4.42
N LEU A 284 -24.13 -12.46 -3.25
CA LEU A 284 -24.04 -13.10 -1.93
C LEU A 284 -25.23 -12.75 -1.01
N ARG A 285 -26.39 -12.37 -1.60
CA ARG A 285 -27.56 -11.88 -0.83
C ARG A 285 -28.19 -12.95 0.06
N HIS A 286 -28.01 -14.22 -0.30
CA HIS A 286 -28.52 -15.39 0.42
C HIS A 286 -27.69 -15.72 1.67
N ILE A 287 -26.47 -15.19 1.79
CA ILE A 287 -25.61 -15.42 2.96
C ILE A 287 -25.93 -14.36 4.04
N PRO A 288 -26.33 -14.77 5.25
CA PRO A 288 -26.67 -13.86 6.35
C PRO A 288 -25.41 -13.18 6.91
N GLY A 289 -25.58 -12.05 7.59
CA GLY A 289 -24.47 -11.31 8.20
C GLY A 289 -24.85 -9.89 8.62
N PRO A 290 -23.93 -9.15 9.28
CA PRO A 290 -24.15 -7.76 9.67
C PRO A 290 -24.49 -6.87 8.47
N LEU A 291 -25.43 -5.93 8.65
CA LEU A 291 -25.94 -5.11 7.53
C LEU A 291 -24.82 -4.35 6.80
N LEU A 292 -23.92 -3.69 7.54
CA LEU A 292 -22.82 -2.91 6.96
C LEU A 292 -21.83 -3.80 6.20
N ALA A 293 -21.58 -5.03 6.68
CA ALA A 293 -20.70 -6.00 6.03
C ALA A 293 -21.19 -6.43 4.64
N LYS A 294 -22.51 -6.41 4.40
CA LYS A 294 -23.09 -6.80 3.11
C LYS A 294 -22.77 -5.83 1.97
N PHE A 295 -22.46 -4.57 2.28
CA PHE A 295 -22.26 -3.49 1.31
C PHE A 295 -20.86 -2.89 1.36
N SER A 296 -20.15 -3.04 2.47
CA SER A 296 -18.93 -2.30 2.70
C SER A 296 -17.93 -3.02 3.61
N TYR A 297 -16.65 -2.78 3.34
CA TYR A 297 -15.54 -3.14 4.22
C TYR A 297 -15.48 -2.29 5.51
N LEU A 298 -16.33 -1.27 5.65
CA LEU A 298 -16.37 -0.43 6.86
C LEU A 298 -16.71 -1.21 8.13
N TRP A 299 -17.47 -2.31 8.02
CA TRP A 299 -17.72 -3.19 9.17
C TRP A 299 -16.43 -3.87 9.64
N LEU A 300 -15.66 -4.45 8.71
CA LEU A 300 -14.35 -5.03 8.99
C LEU A 300 -13.36 -3.97 9.49
N ALA A 301 -13.33 -2.79 8.88
CA ALA A 301 -12.47 -1.69 9.31
C ALA A 301 -12.76 -1.27 10.76
N ARG A 302 -14.04 -1.11 11.12
CA ARG A 302 -14.45 -0.81 12.49
C ARG A 302 -14.02 -1.92 13.45
N LEU A 303 -14.19 -3.17 13.05
CA LEU A 303 -13.81 -4.31 13.88
C LEU A 303 -12.30 -4.37 14.10
N ALA A 304 -11.52 -4.25 13.03
CA ALA A 304 -10.05 -4.23 13.06
C ALA A 304 -9.49 -3.08 13.90
N LEU A 305 -10.16 -1.92 13.96
CA LEU A 305 -9.73 -0.78 14.80
C LEU A 305 -10.18 -0.90 16.27
N SER A 306 -11.22 -1.68 16.55
CA SER A 306 -11.85 -1.71 17.87
C SER A 306 -11.08 -2.49 18.94
N GLY A 307 -10.16 -3.37 18.54
CA GLY A 307 -9.52 -4.34 19.44
C GLY A 307 -10.46 -5.45 19.94
N LYS A 308 -11.67 -5.58 19.38
CA LYS A 308 -12.71 -6.54 19.82
C LYS A 308 -12.98 -7.66 18.82
N GLN A 309 -11.96 -8.04 18.03
CA GLN A 309 -12.09 -9.08 17.00
C GLN A 309 -12.53 -10.41 17.60
N TYR A 310 -11.90 -10.84 18.69
CA TYR A 310 -12.26 -12.09 19.38
C TYR A 310 -13.74 -12.15 19.78
N GLU A 311 -14.23 -11.14 20.48
CA GLU A 311 -15.59 -11.08 21.00
C GLU A 311 -16.62 -11.04 19.87
N ALA A 312 -16.35 -10.26 18.83
CA ALA A 312 -17.22 -10.23 17.67
C ALA A 312 -17.28 -11.58 16.97
N HIS A 313 -16.12 -12.21 16.74
CA HIS A 313 -16.02 -13.51 16.07
C HIS A 313 -16.74 -14.62 16.84
N LEU A 314 -16.63 -14.62 18.18
CA LEU A 314 -17.27 -15.63 19.03
C LEU A 314 -18.81 -15.69 18.86
N GLU A 315 -19.45 -14.55 18.59
CA GLU A 315 -20.91 -14.43 18.53
C GLU A 315 -21.48 -14.46 17.10
N LEU A 316 -20.65 -14.30 16.06
CA LEU A 316 -21.12 -14.21 14.67
C LEU A 316 -21.87 -15.46 14.22
N ASN A 317 -21.24 -16.64 14.32
CA ASN A 317 -21.81 -17.89 13.84
C ASN A 317 -23.02 -18.33 14.68
N LYS A 318 -23.01 -18.04 15.99
CA LYS A 318 -24.18 -18.23 16.87
C LYS A 318 -25.38 -17.41 16.40
N LYS A 319 -25.16 -16.18 15.96
CA LYS A 319 -26.22 -15.23 15.56
C LYS A 319 -26.74 -15.44 14.15
N TYR A 320 -25.86 -15.77 13.20
CA TYR A 320 -26.20 -15.78 11.77
C TYR A 320 -26.18 -17.18 11.14
N GLY A 321 -25.69 -18.20 11.85
CA GLY A 321 -25.55 -19.57 11.35
C GLY A 321 -24.11 -19.91 10.92
N PRO A 322 -23.90 -21.11 10.33
CA PRO A 322 -22.56 -21.66 10.10
C PRO A 322 -21.73 -20.93 9.04
N ILE A 323 -22.37 -20.14 8.17
CA ILE A 323 -21.73 -19.39 7.09
C ILE A 323 -22.20 -17.94 7.16
N VAL A 324 -21.30 -17.02 7.52
CA VAL A 324 -21.64 -15.63 7.83
C VAL A 324 -20.87 -14.67 6.92
N ARG A 325 -21.58 -13.77 6.25
CA ARG A 325 -20.98 -12.71 5.45
C ARG A 325 -20.41 -11.60 6.34
N VAL A 326 -19.11 -11.40 6.28
CA VAL A 326 -18.35 -10.41 7.06
C VAL A 326 -17.78 -9.28 6.21
N GLY A 327 -17.81 -9.41 4.88
CA GLY A 327 -17.49 -8.33 3.95
C GLY A 327 -18.22 -8.47 2.61
N PRO A 328 -17.98 -7.55 1.68
CA PRO A 328 -18.55 -7.63 0.33
C PRO A 328 -18.24 -8.97 -0.35
N TYR A 329 -17.01 -9.49 -0.22
CA TYR A 329 -16.60 -10.78 -0.77
C TYR A 329 -16.21 -11.82 0.29
N GLU A 330 -16.24 -11.45 1.57
CA GLU A 330 -15.70 -12.20 2.69
C GLU A 330 -16.81 -12.88 3.48
N VAL A 331 -16.63 -14.17 3.68
CA VAL A 331 -17.52 -15.07 4.40
C VAL A 331 -16.69 -15.81 5.45
N LEU A 332 -17.24 -15.98 6.64
CA LEU A 332 -16.60 -16.57 7.79
C LEU A 332 -17.38 -17.82 8.24
N THR A 333 -16.67 -18.89 8.60
CA THR A 333 -17.29 -20.15 9.02
C THR A 333 -16.53 -20.81 10.17
N ASP A 334 -17.26 -21.45 11.07
CA ASP A 334 -16.77 -22.37 12.11
C ASP A 334 -17.17 -23.84 11.81
N ASP A 335 -17.68 -24.12 10.61
CA ASP A 335 -18.07 -25.48 10.20
C ASP A 335 -16.83 -26.35 9.96
N LEU A 336 -16.66 -27.37 10.80
CA LEU A 336 -15.50 -28.24 10.81
C LEU A 336 -15.27 -28.95 9.47
N GLU A 337 -16.33 -29.41 8.79
CA GLU A 337 -16.21 -30.16 7.55
C GLU A 337 -15.82 -29.25 6.39
N LEU A 338 -16.44 -28.07 6.31
CA LEU A 338 -16.06 -27.06 5.33
C LEU A 338 -14.60 -26.63 5.54
N LEU A 339 -14.18 -26.39 6.78
CA LEU A 339 -12.81 -26.00 7.10
C LEU A 339 -11.78 -27.08 6.72
N ARG A 340 -12.10 -28.35 6.94
CA ARG A 340 -11.27 -29.48 6.51
C ARG A 340 -11.18 -29.58 4.99
N LYS A 341 -12.29 -29.30 4.29
CA LYS A 341 -12.35 -29.29 2.83
C LYS A 341 -11.48 -28.17 2.23
N ILE A 342 -11.68 -26.92 2.66
CA ILE A 342 -10.96 -25.77 2.09
C ILE A 342 -9.45 -25.81 2.40
N ASN A 343 -9.05 -26.35 3.56
CA ASN A 343 -7.63 -26.42 3.96
C ASN A 343 -6.96 -27.77 3.66
N GLY A 344 -7.69 -28.74 3.10
CA GLY A 344 -7.16 -30.07 2.81
C GLY A 344 -5.99 -30.05 1.82
N THR A 345 -5.13 -31.07 1.87
CA THR A 345 -3.93 -31.18 1.02
C THR A 345 -4.25 -31.19 -0.48
N LYS A 346 -5.39 -31.77 -0.86
CA LYS A 346 -5.88 -31.82 -2.26
C LYS A 346 -6.92 -30.72 -2.58
N SER A 347 -7.06 -29.74 -1.70
CA SER A 347 -8.00 -28.63 -1.90
C SER A 347 -7.58 -27.80 -3.11
N SER A 348 -8.56 -27.43 -3.94
CA SER A 348 -8.42 -26.48 -5.05
C SER A 348 -8.43 -25.02 -4.58
N TYR A 349 -8.72 -24.78 -3.29
CA TYR A 349 -8.72 -23.43 -2.72
C TYR A 349 -7.29 -22.91 -2.52
N ALA A 350 -7.05 -21.67 -2.93
CA ALA A 350 -5.81 -20.94 -2.69
C ALA A 350 -5.97 -19.93 -1.53
N LYS A 351 -4.86 -19.40 -1.00
CA LYS A 351 -4.92 -18.28 -0.05
C LYS A 351 -5.49 -17.04 -0.75
N GLY A 352 -6.48 -16.41 -0.11
CA GLY A 352 -7.11 -15.18 -0.60
C GLY A 352 -6.17 -13.97 -0.52
N ALA A 353 -6.60 -12.86 -1.13
CA ALA A 353 -5.80 -11.64 -1.20
C ALA A 353 -5.52 -10.97 0.17
N SER A 354 -6.24 -11.36 1.23
CA SER A 354 -6.00 -10.87 2.60
C SER A 354 -4.59 -11.17 3.11
N TYR A 355 -4.00 -12.30 2.70
CA TYR A 355 -2.65 -12.70 3.12
C TYR A 355 -1.57 -11.70 2.69
N SER A 356 -1.71 -11.04 1.54
CA SER A 356 -0.79 -9.99 1.11
C SER A 356 -0.89 -8.72 1.99
N GLY A 357 -1.95 -8.60 2.80
CA GLY A 357 -2.14 -7.52 3.76
C GLY A 357 -1.40 -7.70 5.08
N SER A 358 -0.82 -8.89 5.30
CA SER A 358 -0.14 -9.24 6.55
C SER A 358 1.39 -9.04 6.51
N ARG A 359 1.92 -8.32 5.52
CA ARG A 359 3.36 -8.12 5.30
C ARG A 359 4.04 -7.38 6.46
N LEU A 360 4.95 -8.07 7.13
CA LEU A 360 5.85 -7.50 8.15
C LEU A 360 7.03 -6.79 7.50
N ASN A 361 7.62 -7.41 6.47
CA ASN A 361 8.47 -6.70 5.51
C ASN A 361 7.56 -6.22 4.36
N PRO A 362 7.28 -4.92 4.22
CA PRO A 362 6.31 -4.45 3.22
C PRO A 362 6.76 -4.66 1.77
N TRP A 363 8.06 -4.87 1.56
CA TRP A 363 8.67 -4.99 0.24
C TRP A 363 8.62 -6.40 -0.32
N HIS A 364 8.48 -7.42 0.54
CA HIS A 364 8.55 -8.83 0.14
C HIS A 364 7.55 -9.71 0.90
N GLU A 365 7.25 -10.90 0.37
CA GLU A 365 6.32 -11.85 0.98
C GLU A 365 7.10 -13.00 1.65
N SER A 366 6.74 -13.34 2.89
CA SER A 366 7.18 -14.60 3.52
C SER A 366 6.27 -15.75 3.09
N LEU A 367 6.66 -16.99 3.41
CA LEU A 367 5.89 -18.22 3.17
C LEU A 367 4.43 -18.08 3.62
N PHE A 368 4.19 -17.44 4.76
CA PHE A 368 2.84 -17.24 5.28
C PHE A 368 1.95 -16.48 4.29
N MET A 369 2.52 -15.55 3.54
CA MET A 369 1.79 -14.65 2.63
C MET A 369 1.70 -15.20 1.21
N MET A 370 2.59 -16.11 0.82
CA MET A 370 2.63 -16.71 -0.53
C MET A 370 1.31 -17.38 -0.88
N ARG A 371 0.62 -16.83 -1.89
CA ARG A 371 -0.71 -17.27 -2.33
C ARG A 371 -0.67 -18.39 -3.36
N ASP A 372 0.34 -18.36 -4.24
CA ASP A 372 0.52 -19.39 -5.25
C ASP A 372 0.88 -20.73 -4.58
N PRO A 373 0.07 -21.79 -4.75
CA PRO A 373 0.31 -23.07 -4.08
C PRO A 373 1.66 -23.71 -4.47
N ILE A 374 2.12 -23.54 -5.71
CA ILE A 374 3.36 -24.16 -6.20
C ILE A 374 4.58 -23.48 -5.58
N ALA A 375 4.64 -22.15 -5.61
CA ALA A 375 5.69 -21.38 -4.96
C ALA A 375 5.71 -21.62 -3.45
N HIS A 376 4.52 -21.66 -2.82
CA HIS A 376 4.38 -21.97 -1.40
C HIS A 376 4.93 -23.36 -1.06
N ASP A 377 4.54 -24.40 -1.80
CA ASP A 377 4.98 -25.77 -1.53
C ASP A 377 6.51 -25.91 -1.71
N LYS A 378 7.09 -25.22 -2.70
CA LYS A 378 8.56 -25.15 -2.90
C LYS A 378 9.26 -24.45 -1.73
N MET A 379 8.78 -23.30 -1.29
CA MET A 379 9.39 -22.57 -0.17
C MET A 379 9.24 -23.33 1.16
N LYS A 380 8.06 -23.93 1.39
CA LYS A 380 7.80 -24.78 2.56
C LYS A 380 8.76 -25.97 2.62
N ALA A 381 9.03 -26.60 1.49
CA ALA A 381 9.98 -27.72 1.41
C ALA A 381 11.41 -27.32 1.81
N LYS A 382 11.83 -26.07 1.60
CA LYS A 382 13.13 -25.57 2.08
C LYS A 382 13.13 -25.31 3.59
N LEU A 383 12.06 -24.69 4.10
CA LEU A 383 11.95 -24.25 5.49
C LEU A 383 11.69 -25.40 6.48
N ILE A 384 10.91 -26.41 6.09
CA ILE A 384 10.39 -27.43 7.02
C ILE A 384 11.48 -28.16 7.81
N TYR A 385 12.68 -28.32 7.25
CA TYR A 385 13.79 -29.02 7.91
C TYR A 385 14.25 -28.31 9.19
N GLY A 386 14.36 -26.97 9.16
CA GLY A 386 14.75 -26.17 10.33
C GLY A 386 13.74 -26.26 11.48
N TYR A 387 12.46 -26.43 11.17
CA TYR A 387 11.38 -26.60 12.17
C TYR A 387 11.18 -28.04 12.64
N SER A 388 11.62 -29.03 11.84
CA SER A 388 11.32 -30.44 12.09
C SER A 388 12.13 -31.08 13.22
N GLY A 389 13.18 -30.41 13.72
CA GLY A 389 14.11 -30.95 14.71
C GLY A 389 15.02 -32.07 14.24
N LYS A 390 14.84 -32.58 13.01
CA LYS A 390 15.68 -33.66 12.44
C LYS A 390 17.08 -33.19 12.08
N GLU A 391 17.23 -31.95 11.63
CA GLU A 391 18.54 -31.37 11.28
C GLU A 391 19.07 -30.40 12.33
N THR A 392 18.18 -29.81 13.09
CA THR A 392 18.49 -28.88 14.18
C THR A 392 18.71 -29.68 15.47
N MET A 393 19.72 -30.55 15.48
CA MET A 393 20.08 -31.36 16.67
C MET A 393 20.42 -30.43 17.85
N GLY A 394 19.46 -30.25 18.76
CA GLY A 394 19.55 -29.30 19.87
C GLY A 394 18.32 -28.41 20.08
N LEU A 395 17.23 -28.51 19.29
CA LEU A 395 16.00 -27.72 19.52
C LEU A 395 15.50 -27.85 20.97
N GLU A 396 15.39 -29.08 21.45
CA GLU A 396 14.88 -29.33 22.80
C GLU A 396 15.81 -28.76 23.88
N ALA A 397 17.13 -28.92 23.70
CA ALA A 397 18.12 -28.36 24.62
C ALA A 397 18.06 -26.83 24.66
N ALA A 398 17.83 -26.16 23.53
CA ALA A 398 17.64 -24.72 23.49
C ALA A 398 16.35 -24.27 24.20
N VAL A 399 15.27 -25.04 24.10
CA VAL A 399 14.05 -24.80 24.91
C VAL A 399 14.34 -25.02 26.39
N ASP A 400 15.07 -26.08 26.75
CA ASP A 400 15.48 -26.37 28.12
C ASP A 400 16.31 -25.24 28.74
N GLU A 401 17.28 -24.71 28.00
CA GLU A 401 18.09 -23.56 28.41
C GLU A 401 17.20 -22.37 28.80
N GLN A 402 16.21 -22.03 27.96
CA GLN A 402 15.34 -20.87 28.24
C GLN A 402 14.30 -21.15 29.34
N ILE A 403 13.84 -22.40 29.50
CA ILE A 403 12.99 -22.77 30.65
C ILE A 403 13.77 -22.58 31.94
N MET A 404 15.03 -23.02 31.98
CA MET A 404 15.90 -22.83 33.15
C MET A 404 16.19 -21.35 33.41
N ASN A 405 16.42 -20.54 32.36
CA ASN A 405 16.59 -19.10 32.51
C ASN A 405 15.35 -18.42 33.12
N LEU A 406 14.13 -18.86 32.74
CA LEU A 406 12.89 -18.36 33.33
C LEU A 406 12.76 -18.79 34.80
N ILE A 407 13.12 -20.03 35.13
CA ILE A 407 13.12 -20.53 36.51
C ILE A 407 14.11 -19.73 37.38
N HIS A 408 15.33 -19.51 36.91
CA HIS A 408 16.33 -18.70 37.61
C HIS A 408 15.86 -17.26 37.79
N LEU A 409 15.26 -16.64 36.76
CA LEU A 409 14.68 -15.30 36.88
C LEU A 409 13.64 -15.23 37.99
N ILE A 410 12.75 -16.22 38.08
CA ILE A 410 11.72 -16.29 39.12
C ILE A 410 12.36 -16.47 40.50
N GLN A 411 13.32 -17.39 40.64
CA GLN A 411 14.05 -17.66 41.89
C GLN A 411 14.77 -16.42 42.42
N ASP A 412 15.47 -15.72 41.54
CA ASP A 412 16.35 -14.62 41.92
C ASP A 412 15.58 -13.33 42.25
N LYS A 413 14.45 -13.08 41.58
CA LYS A 413 13.74 -11.78 41.68
C LYS A 413 12.31 -11.83 42.21
N TYR A 414 11.61 -12.95 42.08
CA TYR A 414 10.16 -13.00 42.21
C TYR A 414 9.62 -13.93 43.30
N ILE A 415 10.48 -14.67 44.00
CA ILE A 415 10.05 -15.49 45.15
C ILE A 415 9.59 -14.60 46.29
N SER A 416 8.30 -14.69 46.61
CA SER A 416 7.68 -14.04 47.76
C SER A 416 7.94 -14.84 49.04
N LYS A 417 8.21 -14.14 50.14
CA LYS A 417 8.38 -14.72 51.48
C LYS A 417 7.16 -14.41 52.35
N PRO A 418 6.99 -15.01 53.55
CA PRO A 418 5.81 -14.79 54.39
C PRO A 418 5.48 -13.31 54.72
N LYS A 419 6.43 -12.39 54.59
CA LYS A 419 6.26 -10.95 54.83
C LYS A 419 6.75 -10.04 53.69
N GLU A 420 7.20 -10.63 52.58
CA GLU A 420 7.75 -9.90 51.42
C GLU A 420 7.01 -10.36 50.17
N PHE A 421 6.24 -9.46 49.56
CA PHE A 421 5.56 -9.73 48.30
C PHE A 421 6.41 -9.21 47.15
N HIS A 422 6.81 -10.11 46.26
CA HIS A 422 7.54 -9.80 45.03
C HIS A 422 6.62 -10.07 43.84
N PRO A 423 5.98 -9.03 43.27
CA PRO A 423 4.97 -9.21 42.22
C PRO A 423 5.60 -9.64 40.91
N LEU A 424 5.18 -10.79 40.37
CA LEU A 424 5.53 -11.22 39.03
C LEU A 424 4.43 -10.80 38.04
N VAL A 425 4.76 -9.92 37.09
CA VAL A 425 3.85 -9.60 35.98
C VAL A 425 3.94 -10.71 34.92
N TRP A 426 3.02 -11.68 34.98
CA TRP A 426 3.10 -12.89 34.17
C TRP A 426 3.00 -12.63 32.67
N SER A 427 2.19 -11.66 32.25
CA SER A 427 2.06 -11.32 30.82
C SER A 427 3.40 -10.93 30.19
N LYS A 428 4.24 -10.22 30.95
CA LYS A 428 5.60 -9.83 30.53
C LYS A 428 6.52 -11.05 30.51
N ALA A 429 6.67 -11.75 31.63
CA ALA A 429 7.62 -12.86 31.77
C ALA A 429 7.40 -13.97 30.73
N ALA A 430 6.16 -14.36 30.48
CA ALA A 430 5.82 -15.35 29.45
C ALA A 430 6.20 -14.88 28.03
N GLY A 431 6.10 -13.58 27.74
CA GLY A 431 6.53 -13.02 26.45
C GLY A 431 8.05 -13.00 26.29
N LEU A 432 8.78 -12.60 27.34
CA LEU A 432 10.25 -12.62 27.32
C LEU A 432 10.78 -14.04 27.10
N PHE A 433 10.15 -15.03 27.75
CA PHE A 433 10.49 -16.44 27.59
C PHE A 433 10.38 -16.92 26.14
N THR A 434 9.22 -16.76 25.49
CA THR A 434 9.05 -17.27 24.13
C THR A 434 9.89 -16.49 23.10
N LEU A 435 10.15 -15.20 23.36
CA LEU A 435 11.04 -14.40 22.53
C LEU A 435 12.49 -14.89 22.60
N ASP A 436 12.99 -15.23 23.79
CA ASP A 436 14.32 -15.82 23.94
C ASP A 436 14.39 -17.24 23.36
N VAL A 437 13.32 -18.05 23.48
CA VAL A 437 13.23 -19.36 22.82
C VAL A 437 13.37 -19.20 21.31
N ILE A 438 12.52 -18.40 20.65
CA ILE A 438 12.54 -18.32 19.19
C ILE A 438 13.83 -17.67 18.68
N SER A 439 14.41 -16.70 19.39
CA SER A 439 15.70 -16.11 19.01
C SER A 439 16.84 -17.12 19.14
N ARG A 440 16.89 -17.90 20.24
CA ARG A 440 17.87 -18.98 20.41
C ARG A 440 17.77 -20.03 19.32
N LEU A 441 16.56 -20.45 18.96
CA LEU A 441 16.31 -21.46 17.92
C LEU A 441 16.64 -20.94 16.51
N ALA A 442 16.27 -19.68 16.22
CA ALA A 442 16.47 -19.10 14.90
C ALA A 442 17.93 -18.74 14.63
N LEU A 443 18.60 -18.11 15.60
CA LEU A 443 19.91 -17.46 15.43
C LEU A 443 21.07 -18.21 16.10
N GLY A 444 20.76 -19.29 16.84
CA GLY A 444 21.72 -19.98 17.67
C GLY A 444 22.13 -19.21 18.94
N GLN A 445 21.51 -18.05 19.22
CA GLN A 445 21.73 -17.26 20.42
C GLN A 445 20.45 -16.48 20.75
N GLU A 446 20.07 -16.47 22.03
CA GLU A 446 18.94 -15.69 22.54
C GLU A 446 19.24 -14.18 22.56
N PHE A 447 18.18 -13.37 22.56
CA PHE A 447 18.33 -11.92 22.78
C PHE A 447 18.73 -11.57 24.22
N GLY A 448 18.43 -12.46 25.18
CA GLY A 448 18.79 -12.32 26.58
C GLY A 448 17.78 -11.52 27.39
N CYS A 449 16.52 -11.51 26.94
CA CYS A 449 15.41 -10.80 27.56
C CYS A 449 15.13 -11.27 28.99
N LEU A 450 15.20 -12.58 29.24
CA LEU A 450 15.01 -13.17 30.56
C LEU A 450 16.11 -12.75 31.54
N ASN A 451 17.38 -12.78 31.11
CA ASN A 451 18.53 -12.42 31.95
C ASN A 451 18.44 -10.97 32.43
N ARG A 452 17.96 -10.07 31.56
CA ARG A 452 17.78 -8.65 31.90
C ARG A 452 16.41 -8.36 32.51
N ASP A 453 15.47 -9.28 32.41
CA ASP A 453 14.06 -9.05 32.73
C ASP A 453 13.52 -7.82 31.99
N GLU A 454 13.80 -7.74 30.70
CA GLU A 454 13.49 -6.58 29.86
C GLU A 454 13.31 -6.99 28.40
N ASP A 455 12.39 -6.34 27.70
CA ASP A 455 12.30 -6.42 26.24
C ASP A 455 13.36 -5.50 25.61
N ILE A 456 14.60 -6.01 25.53
CA ILE A 456 15.82 -5.28 25.13
C ILE A 456 15.67 -4.58 23.76
N HIS A 457 14.82 -5.11 22.90
CA HIS A 457 14.65 -4.62 21.53
C HIS A 457 13.36 -3.82 21.33
N CYS A 458 12.53 -3.66 22.37
CA CYS A 458 11.17 -3.09 22.28
C CYS A 458 10.32 -3.85 21.24
N PHE A 459 10.48 -5.19 21.21
CA PHE A 459 9.81 -6.09 20.30
C PHE A 459 8.29 -6.06 20.48
N PHE A 460 7.81 -6.25 21.71
CA PHE A 460 6.38 -6.30 22.01
C PHE A 460 5.72 -4.93 21.86
N ASP A 461 6.41 -3.84 22.20
CA ASP A 461 5.92 -2.48 21.93
C ASP A 461 5.76 -2.24 20.42
N THR A 462 6.76 -2.63 19.63
CA THR A 462 6.69 -2.53 18.16
C THR A 462 5.54 -3.38 17.61
N LEU A 463 5.38 -4.60 18.11
CA LEU A 463 4.30 -5.49 17.69
C LEU A 463 2.94 -4.88 18.04
N ASN A 464 2.78 -4.36 19.26
CA ASN A 464 1.55 -3.74 19.74
C ASN A 464 1.15 -2.53 18.90
N ASP A 465 2.10 -1.68 18.50
CA ASP A 465 1.84 -0.52 17.65
C ASP A 465 1.49 -0.91 16.21
N TYR A 466 2.07 -2.00 15.71
CA TYR A 466 1.94 -2.40 14.31
C TYR A 466 0.73 -3.30 14.04
N LEU A 467 0.33 -4.17 14.98
CA LEU A 467 -0.78 -5.12 14.80
C LEU A 467 -2.10 -4.47 14.36
N PRO A 468 -2.53 -3.30 14.88
CA PRO A 468 -3.73 -2.62 14.39
C PRO A 468 -3.65 -2.24 12.90
N ILE A 469 -2.47 -1.81 12.44
CA ILE A 469 -2.23 -1.48 11.03
C ILE A 469 -2.33 -2.76 10.19
N VAL A 470 -1.67 -3.84 10.62
CA VAL A 470 -1.69 -5.12 9.90
C VAL A 470 -3.09 -5.73 9.85
N ALA A 471 -3.85 -5.67 10.95
CA ALA A 471 -5.25 -6.10 10.99
C ALA A 471 -6.08 -5.33 9.96
N LEU A 472 -5.93 -4.00 9.92
CA LEU A 472 -6.65 -3.15 9.00
C LEU A 472 -6.27 -3.41 7.53
N THR A 473 -4.98 -3.56 7.21
CA THR A 473 -4.53 -3.89 5.83
C THR A 473 -4.82 -5.32 5.44
N THR A 474 -4.99 -6.24 6.38
CA THR A 474 -5.42 -7.62 6.10
C THR A 474 -6.90 -7.65 5.73
N ASP A 475 -7.74 -6.96 6.53
CA ASP A 475 -9.19 -7.03 6.44
C ASP A 475 -9.82 -6.05 5.44
N VAL A 476 -9.11 -4.98 5.06
CA VAL A 476 -9.64 -3.89 4.21
C VAL A 476 -8.85 -3.79 2.89
N PRO A 477 -9.37 -4.33 1.76
CA PRO A 477 -8.62 -4.45 0.50
C PRO A 477 -8.15 -3.14 -0.13
N TRP A 478 -8.95 -2.08 -0.11
CA TRP A 478 -8.54 -0.80 -0.71
C TRP A 478 -7.42 -0.15 0.09
N LEU A 479 -7.45 -0.26 1.43
CA LEU A 479 -6.36 0.24 2.26
C LEU A 479 -5.09 -0.57 2.05
N ARG A 480 -5.21 -1.90 1.96
CA ARG A 480 -4.10 -2.79 1.58
C ARG A 480 -3.43 -2.33 0.29
N ASN A 481 -4.23 -2.11 -0.75
CA ASN A 481 -3.72 -1.72 -2.06
C ASN A 481 -3.00 -0.36 -2.02
N ILE A 482 -3.46 0.58 -1.19
CA ILE A 482 -2.79 1.86 -0.97
C ILE A 482 -1.49 1.63 -0.19
N ALA A 483 -1.56 0.99 0.98
CA ALA A 483 -0.44 0.80 1.90
C ALA A 483 0.73 0.05 1.28
N PHE A 484 0.47 -0.93 0.42
CA PHE A 484 1.50 -1.71 -0.27
C PHE A 484 1.72 -1.26 -1.73
N SER A 485 1.20 -0.10 -2.14
CA SER A 485 1.50 0.45 -3.46
C SER A 485 2.97 0.93 -3.53
N PRO A 486 3.65 0.81 -4.68
CA PRO A 486 5.03 1.28 -4.82
C PRO A 486 5.22 2.76 -4.49
N LEU A 487 4.22 3.60 -4.79
CA LEU A 487 4.26 5.03 -4.50
C LEU A 487 4.17 5.29 -3.00
N PHE A 488 3.21 4.66 -2.32
CA PHE A 488 3.03 4.83 -0.88
C PHE A 488 4.25 4.33 -0.11
N LEU A 489 4.74 3.12 -0.42
CA LEU A 489 5.92 2.56 0.23
C LEU A 489 7.17 3.40 -0.01
N ARG A 490 7.33 4.01 -1.19
CA ARG A 490 8.46 4.90 -1.45
C ARG A 490 8.42 6.19 -0.62
N LEU A 491 7.23 6.70 -0.31
CA LEU A 491 7.05 7.95 0.43
C LEU A 491 6.96 7.75 1.95
N PHE A 492 6.32 6.66 2.38
CA PHE A 492 5.92 6.41 3.77
C PHE A 492 6.28 5.01 4.27
N GLY A 493 6.87 4.16 3.43
CA GLY A 493 7.24 2.81 3.82
C GLY A 493 8.37 2.80 4.85
N PRO A 494 8.37 1.83 5.79
CA PRO A 494 9.41 1.71 6.79
C PRO A 494 10.77 1.38 6.16
N SER A 495 11.83 1.88 6.80
CA SER A 495 13.22 1.69 6.41
C SER A 495 13.97 0.89 7.46
N ILE A 496 14.93 0.07 7.02
CA ILE A 496 15.87 -0.63 7.91
C ILE A 496 16.72 0.33 8.77
N LYS A 497 16.73 1.63 8.44
CA LYS A 497 17.43 2.69 9.18
C LYS A 497 16.57 3.32 10.27
N ASP A 498 15.30 2.95 10.38
CA ASP A 498 14.39 3.51 11.37
C ASP A 498 14.81 3.11 12.79
N LYS A 499 14.78 4.06 13.72
CA LYS A 499 15.17 3.82 15.12
C LYS A 499 14.06 3.22 15.98
N LYS A 500 12.84 3.11 15.44
CA LYS A 500 11.63 2.62 16.15
C LYS A 500 10.72 1.85 15.19
N GLY A 501 9.78 1.09 15.75
CA GLY A 501 8.77 0.37 14.99
C GLY A 501 9.36 -0.75 14.13
N ILE A 502 8.59 -1.20 13.13
CA ILE A 502 8.93 -2.38 12.32
C ILE A 502 10.26 -2.22 11.56
N GLY A 503 10.64 -1.00 11.17
CA GLY A 503 11.91 -0.72 10.50
C GLY A 503 13.14 -1.01 11.38
N LYS A 504 13.07 -0.75 12.69
CA LYS A 504 14.12 -1.14 13.66
C LYS A 504 14.27 -2.66 13.72
N MET A 505 13.15 -3.40 13.74
CA MET A 505 13.18 -4.87 13.77
C MET A 505 13.72 -5.47 12.48
N MET A 506 13.38 -4.88 11.33
CA MET A 506 13.98 -5.24 10.05
C MET A 506 15.49 -5.01 10.09
N GLY A 507 15.95 -3.84 10.54
CA GLY A 507 17.38 -3.53 10.68
C GLY A 507 18.13 -4.50 11.60
N LEU A 508 17.54 -4.85 12.75
CA LEU A 508 18.09 -5.84 13.68
C LEU A 508 18.22 -7.22 13.02
N THR A 509 17.15 -7.70 12.38
CA THR A 509 17.11 -9.01 11.73
C THR A 509 18.12 -9.07 10.58
N ASN A 510 18.15 -8.05 9.73
CA ASN A 510 19.08 -7.95 8.61
C ASN A 510 20.53 -7.98 9.07
N LYS A 511 20.87 -7.26 10.14
CA LYS A 511 22.22 -7.28 10.71
C LYS A 511 22.64 -8.68 11.14
N VAL A 512 21.76 -9.41 11.86
CA VAL A 512 22.08 -10.77 12.32
C VAL A 512 22.24 -11.74 11.14
N VAL A 513 21.35 -11.67 10.16
CA VAL A 513 21.44 -12.53 8.96
C VAL A 513 22.68 -12.18 8.13
N GLU A 514 23.04 -10.90 8.03
CA GLU A 514 24.25 -10.44 7.35
C GLU A 514 25.50 -11.00 8.02
N GLU A 515 25.64 -10.86 9.34
CA GLU A 515 26.75 -11.43 10.10
C GLU A 515 26.83 -12.95 9.95
N PHE A 516 25.68 -13.64 9.93
CA PHE A 516 25.60 -15.08 9.69
C PHE A 516 26.06 -15.50 8.27
N TYR A 517 25.74 -14.72 7.24
CA TYR A 517 26.12 -15.04 5.86
C TYR A 517 27.58 -14.65 5.53
N HIS A 518 28.14 -13.63 6.19
CA HIS A 518 29.50 -13.12 5.94
C HIS A 518 30.58 -13.66 6.90
N GLY A 519 30.21 -14.21 8.05
CA GLY A 519 31.18 -14.85 8.95
C GLY A 519 31.75 -16.14 8.35
N ASP A 520 33.00 -16.47 8.69
CA ASP A 520 33.68 -17.76 8.40
C ASP A 520 33.09 -18.93 9.22
N GLY A 521 31.76 -18.94 9.40
CA GLY A 521 31.07 -19.58 10.49
C GLY A 521 31.26 -21.09 10.57
N GLN A 522 31.76 -21.54 11.72
CA GLN A 522 31.40 -22.85 12.26
C GLN A 522 29.89 -23.05 12.09
N VAL A 523 29.49 -24.18 11.52
CA VAL A 523 28.09 -24.55 11.34
C VAL A 523 27.41 -24.60 12.71
N LYS A 524 26.67 -23.53 13.06
CA LYS A 524 25.77 -23.54 14.20
C LYS A 524 24.58 -24.45 13.86
N ARG A 525 24.08 -25.21 14.84
CA ARG A 525 22.95 -26.13 14.64
C ARG A 525 21.61 -25.40 14.88
N ASP A 526 21.37 -24.34 14.12
CA ASP A 526 20.18 -23.47 14.23
C ASP A 526 19.32 -23.48 12.95
N MET A 527 18.16 -22.79 12.98
CA MET A 527 17.25 -22.75 11.83
C MET A 527 17.85 -22.04 10.62
N LEU A 528 18.55 -20.90 10.82
CA LEU A 528 19.21 -20.17 9.72
C LEU A 528 20.22 -21.04 8.96
N SER A 529 20.97 -21.88 9.69
CA SER A 529 21.90 -22.83 9.09
C SER A 529 21.20 -23.91 8.27
N SER A 530 20.06 -24.42 8.73
CA SER A 530 19.24 -25.34 7.93
C SER A 530 18.66 -24.65 6.68
N PHE A 531 18.20 -23.40 6.81
CA PHE A 531 17.65 -22.64 5.68
C PHE A 531 18.69 -22.36 4.60
N LYS A 532 19.89 -21.92 4.99
CA LYS A 532 21.02 -21.71 4.08
C LYS A 532 21.41 -23.02 3.37
N LYS A 533 21.49 -24.13 4.12
CA LYS A 533 21.75 -25.48 3.57
C LYS A 533 20.70 -25.89 2.52
N HIS A 534 19.45 -25.48 2.69
CA HIS A 534 18.35 -25.75 1.76
C HIS A 534 18.17 -24.67 0.67
N GLY A 535 19.17 -23.80 0.50
CA GLY A 535 19.20 -22.86 -0.61
C GLY A 535 18.27 -21.66 -0.45
N LEU A 536 18.06 -21.18 0.79
CA LEU A 536 17.56 -19.82 1.00
C LEU A 536 18.69 -18.82 0.77
N THR A 537 18.37 -17.81 -0.03
CA THR A 537 19.21 -16.62 -0.22
C THR A 537 19.25 -15.78 1.07
N LYS A 538 20.21 -14.85 1.16
CA LYS A 538 20.29 -13.90 2.28
C LYS A 538 18.95 -13.17 2.46
N ASP A 539 18.43 -12.59 1.39
CA ASP A 539 17.17 -11.82 1.40
C ASP A 539 15.97 -12.68 1.84
N GLU A 540 15.85 -13.91 1.34
CA GLU A 540 14.81 -14.86 1.79
C GLU A 540 14.93 -15.15 3.30
N CYS A 541 16.15 -15.33 3.82
CA CYS A 541 16.37 -15.53 5.25
C CYS A 541 16.01 -14.29 6.08
N GLU A 542 16.31 -13.07 5.61
CA GLU A 542 15.91 -11.83 6.28
C GLU A 542 14.39 -11.72 6.40
N ILE A 543 13.67 -12.02 5.31
CA ILE A 543 12.20 -11.97 5.24
C ILE A 543 11.55 -13.03 6.13
N GLU A 544 12.05 -14.26 6.11
CA GLU A 544 11.50 -15.33 6.94
C GLU A 544 11.83 -15.10 8.42
N SER A 545 13.02 -14.59 8.76
CA SER A 545 13.42 -14.39 10.16
C SER A 545 12.57 -13.37 10.90
N ILE A 546 12.22 -12.24 10.26
CA ILE A 546 11.30 -11.28 10.89
C ILE A 546 9.93 -11.91 11.14
N PHE A 547 9.45 -12.76 10.21
CA PHE A 547 8.21 -13.49 10.40
C PHE A 547 8.32 -14.52 11.52
N MET A 548 9.44 -15.24 11.63
CA MET A 548 9.70 -16.20 12.71
C MET A 548 9.59 -15.55 14.09
N PHE A 549 10.22 -14.39 14.30
CA PHE A 549 10.18 -13.73 15.60
C PHE A 549 8.75 -13.32 15.99
N VAL A 550 7.99 -12.74 15.06
CA VAL A 550 6.60 -12.35 15.31
C VAL A 550 5.70 -13.56 15.51
N ALA A 551 5.80 -14.58 14.64
CA ALA A 551 4.94 -15.74 14.69
C ALA A 551 5.27 -16.69 15.85
N GLY A 552 6.54 -16.81 16.24
CA GLY A 552 7.00 -17.78 17.26
C GLY A 552 7.02 -17.25 18.69
N SER A 553 7.02 -15.93 18.89
CA SER A 553 7.02 -15.35 20.25
C SER A 553 5.60 -15.27 20.85
N ASP A 554 4.75 -14.39 20.32
CA ASP A 554 3.52 -13.98 21.00
C ASP A 554 2.40 -15.03 20.92
N THR A 555 2.41 -15.91 19.90
CA THR A 555 1.42 -16.97 19.72
C THR A 555 1.48 -18.01 20.84
N THR A 556 2.67 -18.58 21.10
CA THR A 556 2.90 -19.52 22.21
C THR A 556 2.72 -18.81 23.55
N ALA A 557 3.22 -17.57 23.68
CA ALA A 557 3.07 -16.79 24.91
C ALA A 557 1.60 -16.57 25.28
N SER A 558 0.72 -16.28 24.32
CA SER A 558 -0.70 -16.09 24.62
C SER A 558 -1.35 -17.34 25.23
N VAL A 559 -0.99 -18.54 24.75
CA VAL A 559 -1.46 -19.81 25.31
C VAL A 559 -0.90 -20.03 26.72
N ILE A 560 0.39 -19.74 26.94
CA ILE A 560 1.04 -19.84 28.26
C ILE A 560 0.39 -18.88 29.26
N ARG A 561 0.17 -17.62 28.87
CA ARG A 561 -0.46 -16.58 29.69
C ARG A 561 -1.87 -16.97 30.12
N ALA A 562 -2.69 -17.36 29.15
CA ALA A 562 -4.07 -17.74 29.40
C ALA A 562 -4.19 -19.07 30.13
N GLY A 563 -3.34 -20.05 29.80
CA GLY A 563 -3.28 -21.34 30.46
C GLY A 563 -2.98 -21.18 31.94
N MET A 564 -1.98 -20.37 32.30
CA MET A 564 -1.68 -20.06 33.71
C MET A 564 -2.90 -19.45 34.41
N LEU A 565 -3.55 -18.44 33.83
CA LEU A 565 -4.76 -17.84 34.40
C LEU A 565 -5.85 -18.90 34.66
N HIS A 566 -6.14 -19.74 33.68
CA HIS A 566 -7.21 -20.74 33.79
C HIS A 566 -6.87 -21.87 34.76
N ILE A 567 -5.62 -22.32 34.82
CA ILE A 567 -5.16 -23.31 35.79
C ILE A 567 -5.30 -22.75 37.21
N LEU A 568 -4.84 -21.52 37.46
CA LEU A 568 -4.91 -20.88 38.78
C LEU A 568 -6.35 -20.52 39.20
N ALA A 569 -7.20 -20.16 38.24
CA ALA A 569 -8.61 -19.90 38.49
C ALA A 569 -9.43 -21.19 38.72
N THR A 570 -8.84 -22.37 38.55
CA THR A 570 -9.52 -23.67 38.65
C THR A 570 -8.79 -24.58 39.65
N PRO A 571 -9.06 -24.47 40.97
CA PRO A 571 -8.31 -25.17 42.02
C PRO A 571 -8.21 -26.69 41.82
N HIS A 572 -9.28 -27.34 41.37
CA HIS A 572 -9.26 -28.78 41.09
C HIS A 572 -8.21 -29.15 40.03
N VAL A 573 -8.12 -28.36 38.95
CA VAL A 573 -7.13 -28.58 37.89
C VAL A 573 -5.72 -28.32 38.39
N TYR A 574 -5.51 -27.25 39.15
CA TYR A 574 -4.22 -26.97 39.78
C TYR A 574 -3.74 -28.14 40.64
N CYS A 575 -4.58 -28.59 41.57
CA CYS A 575 -4.25 -29.69 42.48
C CYS A 575 -3.97 -31.00 41.73
N ARG A 576 -4.80 -31.35 40.74
CA ARG A 576 -4.65 -32.58 39.97
C ARG A 576 -3.40 -32.57 39.09
N LEU A 577 -3.08 -31.42 38.49
CA LEU A 577 -1.84 -31.23 37.73
C LEU A 577 -0.60 -31.35 38.63
N LYS A 578 -0.58 -30.65 39.77
CA LYS A 578 0.50 -30.74 40.77
C LYS A 578 0.68 -32.17 41.28
N GLN A 579 -0.41 -32.90 41.49
CA GLN A 579 -0.37 -34.29 41.93
C GLN A 579 0.25 -35.22 40.88
N GLU A 580 -0.13 -35.09 39.60
CA GLU A 580 0.49 -35.87 38.52
C GLU A 580 2.00 -35.59 38.46
N ILE A 581 2.40 -34.32 38.46
CA ILE A 581 3.81 -33.89 38.47
C ILE A 581 4.58 -34.48 39.67
N ALA A 582 4.01 -34.38 40.88
CA ALA A 582 4.63 -34.90 42.09
C ALA A 582 4.81 -36.42 42.05
N ASN A 583 3.82 -37.16 41.54
CA ASN A 583 3.91 -38.61 41.37
C ASN A 583 5.01 -38.98 40.37
N THR A 584 5.06 -38.32 39.21
CA THR A 584 6.09 -38.54 38.20
C THR A 584 7.51 -38.31 38.73
N ILE A 585 7.70 -37.30 39.58
CA ILE A 585 8.99 -37.02 40.22
C ILE A 585 9.32 -38.09 41.27
N ARG A 586 8.34 -38.49 42.09
CA ARG A 586 8.51 -39.51 43.14
C ARG A 586 8.89 -40.87 42.57
N GLU A 587 8.32 -41.22 41.41
CA GLU A 587 8.62 -42.46 40.68
C GLU A 587 10.00 -42.43 39.99
N GLY A 588 10.72 -41.29 40.03
CA GLY A 588 12.02 -41.13 39.41
C GLY A 588 11.97 -41.06 37.88
N TRP A 589 10.78 -40.86 37.30
CA TRP A 589 10.59 -40.88 35.86
C TRP A 589 10.84 -39.52 35.18
N ALA A 590 10.74 -38.40 35.91
CA ALA A 590 10.96 -37.07 35.34
C ALA A 590 12.45 -36.70 35.27
N SER A 591 12.97 -36.44 34.06
CA SER A 591 14.30 -35.81 33.89
C SER A 591 14.32 -34.36 34.39
N ARG A 592 15.48 -33.69 34.34
CA ARG A 592 15.68 -32.30 34.79
C ARG A 592 16.46 -31.48 33.74
N PRO A 593 15.79 -30.61 32.96
CA PRO A 593 14.33 -30.48 32.80
C PRO A 593 13.68 -31.74 32.23
N ILE A 594 12.35 -31.86 32.32
CA ILE A 594 11.58 -32.97 31.75
C ILE A 594 11.78 -33.04 30.23
N SER A 595 12.07 -34.22 29.70
CA SER A 595 12.17 -34.39 28.25
C SER A 595 10.80 -34.28 27.60
N ASN A 596 10.75 -33.81 26.35
CA ASN A 596 9.52 -33.70 25.58
C ASN A 596 8.86 -35.08 25.45
N THR A 597 9.64 -36.12 25.17
CA THR A 597 9.16 -37.51 25.13
C THR A 597 8.47 -37.91 26.43
N GLN A 598 9.06 -37.59 27.59
CA GLN A 598 8.42 -37.88 28.88
C GLN A 598 7.14 -37.07 29.08
N SER A 599 7.15 -35.78 28.77
CA SER A 599 5.96 -34.93 28.94
C SER A 599 4.73 -35.42 28.15
N LEU A 600 4.93 -36.16 27.06
CA LEU A 600 3.85 -36.72 26.23
C LEU A 600 3.11 -37.91 26.86
N PHE A 601 3.71 -38.61 27.84
CA PHE A 601 3.03 -39.72 28.54
C PHE A 601 2.33 -39.29 29.84
N LEU A 602 2.23 -37.99 30.11
CA LEU A 602 1.49 -37.47 31.27
C LEU A 602 0.06 -37.13 30.84
N PRO A 603 -0.93 -38.03 31.05
CA PRO A 603 -2.25 -37.90 30.44
C PRO A 603 -2.99 -36.65 30.86
N TYR A 604 -2.91 -36.25 32.15
CA TYR A 604 -3.60 -35.07 32.63
C TYR A 604 -2.91 -33.78 32.17
N MET A 605 -1.57 -33.74 32.18
CA MET A 605 -0.80 -32.64 31.61
C MET A 605 -1.14 -32.44 30.12
N GLN A 606 -1.20 -33.52 29.33
CA GLN A 606 -1.63 -33.42 27.93
C GLN A 606 -3.04 -32.83 27.84
N ALA A 607 -3.98 -33.28 28.68
CA ALA A 607 -5.33 -32.73 28.71
C ALA A 607 -5.35 -31.23 29.03
N VAL A 608 -4.53 -30.77 29.98
CA VAL A 608 -4.37 -29.35 30.32
C VAL A 608 -3.83 -28.56 29.13
N VAL A 609 -2.75 -29.02 28.48
CA VAL A 609 -2.14 -28.33 27.32
C VAL A 609 -3.15 -28.16 26.18
N TYR A 610 -3.90 -29.21 25.85
CA TYR A 610 -4.93 -29.14 24.81
C TYR A 610 -6.12 -28.27 25.22
N GLU A 611 -6.52 -28.26 26.50
CA GLU A 611 -7.56 -27.35 26.99
C GLU A 611 -7.08 -25.89 26.99
N CYS A 612 -5.80 -25.62 27.24
CA CYS A 612 -5.19 -24.29 27.10
C CYS A 612 -5.25 -23.80 25.64
N LEU A 613 -4.89 -24.65 24.67
CA LEU A 613 -4.97 -24.34 23.24
C LEU A 613 -6.42 -24.13 22.78
N ARG A 614 -7.36 -24.91 23.32
CA ARG A 614 -8.78 -24.76 23.01
C ARG A 614 -9.33 -23.47 23.61
N ILE A 615 -9.03 -23.19 24.88
CA ILE A 615 -9.54 -22.01 25.57
C ILE A 615 -8.93 -20.74 24.97
N ARG A 616 -7.64 -20.71 24.65
CA ARG A 616 -7.03 -19.57 23.97
C ARG A 616 -6.78 -19.90 22.51
N SER A 617 -7.70 -19.48 21.63
CA SER A 617 -7.43 -19.50 20.19
C SER A 617 -6.15 -18.71 19.92
N VAL A 618 -5.16 -19.31 19.27
CA VAL A 618 -3.84 -18.68 19.08
C VAL A 618 -3.92 -17.47 18.14
N SER A 619 -4.90 -17.46 17.25
CA SER A 619 -5.14 -16.37 16.31
C SER A 619 -6.63 -16.04 16.22
N THR A 620 -6.91 -14.77 15.99
CA THR A 620 -8.23 -14.23 15.63
C THR A 620 -8.27 -13.80 14.16
N ASN A 621 -7.19 -14.02 13.41
CA ASN A 621 -7.15 -13.85 11.96
C ASN A 621 -8.11 -14.85 11.28
N MET A 622 -8.86 -14.37 10.29
CA MET A 622 -9.81 -15.18 9.56
C MET A 622 -9.17 -16.08 8.49
N SER A 623 -7.90 -15.90 8.10
CA SER A 623 -7.17 -16.83 7.20
C SER A 623 -7.92 -17.21 5.90
N PHE A 624 -8.45 -16.21 5.19
CA PHE A 624 -9.34 -16.41 4.04
C PHE A 624 -8.74 -17.26 2.92
N LYS A 625 -9.51 -18.22 2.42
CA LYS A 625 -9.26 -18.99 1.20
C LYS A 625 -10.21 -18.57 0.09
N GLU A 626 -9.72 -18.50 -1.13
CA GLU A 626 -10.52 -18.07 -2.28
C GLU A 626 -11.24 -19.29 -2.91
N VAL A 627 -12.55 -19.15 -3.14
CA VAL A 627 -13.36 -20.15 -3.84
C VAL A 627 -12.88 -20.27 -5.29
N PRO A 628 -12.57 -21.49 -5.77
CA PRO A 628 -12.04 -21.71 -7.11
C PRO A 628 -13.03 -21.33 -8.22
N THR A 629 -12.52 -21.24 -9.45
CA THR A 629 -13.31 -21.03 -10.66
C THR A 629 -14.46 -22.04 -10.76
N GLY A 630 -15.66 -21.58 -11.13
CA GLY A 630 -16.88 -22.38 -11.20
C GLY A 630 -17.76 -22.29 -9.95
N GLY A 631 -17.22 -21.85 -8.82
CA GLY A 631 -17.96 -21.80 -7.56
C GLY A 631 -18.18 -23.21 -6.98
N GLU A 632 -18.87 -23.28 -5.84
CA GLU A 632 -19.09 -24.53 -5.14
C GLU A 632 -20.40 -24.54 -4.35
N PHE A 633 -21.10 -25.67 -4.33
CA PHE A 633 -22.20 -25.88 -3.39
C PHE A 633 -21.69 -26.57 -2.12
N TYR A 634 -22.11 -26.05 -0.97
CA TYR A 634 -21.87 -26.66 0.33
C TYR A 634 -23.15 -26.59 1.17
N ASN A 635 -23.67 -27.73 1.61
CA ASN A 635 -24.91 -27.85 2.40
C ASN A 635 -26.06 -26.98 1.89
N GLY A 636 -26.34 -27.04 0.57
CA GLY A 636 -27.40 -26.28 -0.08
C GLY A 636 -27.10 -24.79 -0.31
N THR A 637 -25.97 -24.28 0.18
CA THR A 637 -25.52 -22.90 -0.04
C THR A 637 -24.54 -22.85 -1.20
N PHE A 638 -24.83 -22.04 -2.23
CA PHE A 638 -23.88 -21.78 -3.31
C PHE A 638 -22.85 -20.72 -2.90
N LEU A 639 -21.58 -21.01 -3.12
CA LEU A 639 -20.42 -20.19 -2.86
C LEU A 639 -19.81 -19.81 -4.22
N PRO A 640 -20.03 -18.58 -4.71
CA PRO A 640 -19.56 -18.19 -6.04
C PRO A 640 -18.02 -18.04 -6.14
N ALA A 641 -17.46 -18.29 -7.32
CA ALA A 641 -16.01 -18.19 -7.59
C ALA A 641 -15.41 -16.81 -7.25
N GLY A 642 -14.29 -16.77 -6.52
CA GLY A 642 -13.66 -15.54 -6.03
C GLY A 642 -14.24 -14.99 -4.72
N THR A 643 -15.18 -15.69 -4.09
CA THR A 643 -15.59 -15.41 -2.70
C THR A 643 -14.50 -15.90 -1.76
N ASN A 644 -14.21 -15.13 -0.71
CA ASN A 644 -13.20 -15.44 0.31
C ASN A 644 -13.87 -16.11 1.51
N ILE A 645 -13.49 -17.35 1.84
CA ILE A 645 -14.00 -18.11 2.99
C ILE A 645 -12.93 -18.19 4.07
N GLY A 646 -13.21 -17.62 5.23
CA GLY A 646 -12.32 -17.57 6.38
C GLY A 646 -12.72 -18.55 7.47
N THR A 647 -11.75 -18.88 8.31
CA THR A 647 -11.89 -19.68 9.52
C THR A 647 -12.21 -18.79 10.71
N ASN A 648 -13.34 -19.03 11.37
CA ASN A 648 -13.64 -18.46 12.67
C ASN A 648 -13.00 -19.32 13.77
N PHE A 649 -11.71 -19.12 14.07
CA PHE A 649 -11.04 -19.89 15.12
C PHE A 649 -11.69 -19.71 16.50
N SER A 650 -12.17 -18.49 16.80
CA SER A 650 -12.79 -18.14 18.07
C SER A 650 -14.11 -18.89 18.28
N GLY A 651 -14.94 -18.97 17.25
CA GLY A 651 -16.17 -19.77 17.24
C GLY A 651 -15.90 -21.27 17.22
N LEU A 652 -14.98 -21.73 16.36
CA LEU A 652 -14.63 -23.14 16.20
C LEU A 652 -14.21 -23.79 17.53
N LEU A 653 -13.25 -23.17 18.24
CA LEU A 653 -12.72 -23.70 19.50
C LEU A 653 -13.68 -23.50 20.70
N ARG A 654 -14.84 -22.88 20.46
CA ARG A 654 -15.94 -22.71 21.40
C ARG A 654 -17.23 -23.40 20.96
N SER A 655 -17.17 -24.21 19.91
CA SER A 655 -18.34 -24.91 19.39
C SER A 655 -18.86 -25.91 20.42
N GLU A 656 -20.10 -25.69 20.88
CA GLU A 656 -20.80 -26.66 21.74
C GLU A 656 -21.06 -27.98 21.02
N THR A 657 -21.15 -27.95 19.69
CA THR A 657 -21.32 -29.16 18.86
C THR A 657 -20.06 -30.01 18.86
N LEU A 658 -18.87 -29.40 18.89
CA LEU A 658 -17.60 -30.12 18.87
C LEU A 658 -17.14 -30.52 20.27
N PHE A 659 -17.29 -29.61 21.24
CA PHE A 659 -16.70 -29.76 22.56
C PHE A 659 -17.71 -30.01 23.67
N GLY A 660 -19.02 -30.00 23.39
CA GLY A 660 -20.08 -30.21 24.38
C GLY A 660 -20.61 -28.90 24.98
N LYS A 661 -21.69 -29.00 25.76
CA LYS A 661 -22.43 -27.84 26.30
C LYS A 661 -21.62 -26.94 27.22
N ASP A 662 -20.55 -27.46 27.80
CA ASP A 662 -19.63 -26.74 28.65
C ASP A 662 -18.39 -26.22 27.89
N ALA A 663 -18.44 -26.07 26.56
CA ALA A 663 -17.33 -25.59 25.74
C ALA A 663 -16.77 -24.22 26.20
N HIS A 664 -17.52 -23.44 26.97
CA HIS A 664 -17.05 -22.18 27.53
C HIS A 664 -16.25 -22.31 28.84
N ILE A 665 -16.28 -23.49 29.47
CA ILE A 665 -15.60 -23.80 30.73
C ILE A 665 -14.22 -24.41 30.44
N PHE A 666 -13.23 -24.06 31.25
CA PHE A 666 -11.91 -24.70 31.22
C PHE A 666 -11.97 -26.03 31.99
N ARG A 667 -12.04 -27.15 31.27
CA ARG A 667 -12.15 -28.50 31.84
C ARG A 667 -11.27 -29.50 31.08
N PRO A 668 -10.01 -29.71 31.51
CA PRO A 668 -9.12 -30.72 30.93
C PRO A 668 -9.71 -32.12 30.85
N GLU A 669 -10.58 -32.49 31.80
CA GLU A 669 -11.24 -33.79 31.88
C GLU A 669 -12.02 -34.17 30.61
N ARG A 670 -12.38 -33.18 29.77
CA ARG A 670 -12.95 -33.42 28.44
C ARG A 670 -12.11 -34.36 27.57
N PHE A 671 -10.80 -34.40 27.78
CA PHE A 671 -9.88 -35.25 27.03
C PHE A 671 -9.55 -36.58 27.72
N THR A 672 -9.94 -36.76 28.99
CA THR A 672 -9.60 -37.96 29.79
C THR A 672 -10.81 -38.78 30.23
N GLU A 673 -12.01 -38.18 30.27
CA GLU A 673 -13.28 -38.86 30.61
C GLU A 673 -14.02 -39.41 29.38
N VAL A 674 -13.29 -39.63 28.29
CA VAL A 674 -13.77 -40.20 27.04
C VAL A 674 -12.84 -41.31 26.59
N ASP A 675 -13.31 -42.18 25.68
CA ASP A 675 -12.45 -43.21 25.10
C ASP A 675 -11.30 -42.61 24.27
N ASP A 676 -10.24 -43.38 24.08
CA ASP A 676 -9.01 -42.94 23.40
C ASP A 676 -9.26 -42.42 21.97
N ASN A 677 -10.21 -43.01 21.23
CA ASN A 677 -10.50 -42.56 19.86
C ASN A 677 -11.19 -41.19 19.88
N THR A 678 -12.11 -40.99 20.80
CA THR A 678 -12.78 -39.70 21.00
C THR A 678 -11.79 -38.64 21.49
N SER A 679 -10.92 -38.96 22.46
CA SER A 679 -9.86 -38.07 22.93
C SER A 679 -8.93 -37.64 21.78
N ALA A 680 -8.46 -38.61 20.97
CA ALA A 680 -7.62 -38.35 19.82
C ALA A 680 -8.32 -37.53 18.74
N LYS A 681 -9.64 -37.68 18.57
CA LYS A 681 -10.44 -36.83 17.67
C LYS A 681 -10.51 -35.39 18.19
N LEU A 682 -10.86 -35.19 19.46
CA LEU A 682 -10.93 -33.86 20.08
C LEU A 682 -9.60 -33.12 19.97
N LYS A 683 -8.48 -33.80 20.27
CA LYS A 683 -7.13 -33.24 20.11
C LYS A 683 -6.88 -32.80 18.67
N ARG A 684 -7.18 -33.63 17.67
CA ARG A 684 -7.07 -33.26 16.24
C ARG A 684 -7.94 -32.07 15.85
N ASP A 685 -9.12 -31.92 16.45
CA ASP A 685 -10.01 -30.80 16.21
C ASP A 685 -9.46 -29.49 16.82
N VAL A 686 -8.87 -29.54 18.01
CA VAL A 686 -8.14 -28.40 18.61
C VAL A 686 -6.93 -28.01 17.75
N GLU A 687 -6.21 -28.99 17.20
CA GLU A 687 -5.04 -28.75 16.36
C GLU A 687 -5.33 -27.98 15.06
N LEU A 688 -6.60 -27.81 14.67
CA LEU A 688 -6.96 -26.91 13.58
C LEU A 688 -6.54 -25.45 13.84
N THR A 689 -6.29 -25.07 15.09
CA THR A 689 -5.65 -23.78 15.41
C THR A 689 -4.27 -23.62 14.77
N PHE A 690 -3.60 -24.72 14.42
CA PHE A 690 -2.33 -24.73 13.68
C PHE A 690 -2.53 -24.81 12.16
N GLY A 691 -3.77 -24.67 11.67
CA GLY A 691 -4.10 -24.90 10.27
C GLY A 691 -4.11 -26.39 9.89
N LEU A 692 -4.39 -26.67 8.62
CA LEU A 692 -4.52 -28.03 8.10
C LEU A 692 -3.84 -28.18 6.73
N GLY A 693 -3.41 -29.41 6.41
CA GLY A 693 -2.93 -29.79 5.10
C GLY A 693 -1.69 -29.00 4.68
N ARG A 694 -1.70 -28.49 3.44
CA ARG A 694 -0.57 -27.70 2.92
C ARG A 694 -0.32 -26.41 3.71
N TRP A 695 -1.35 -25.85 4.32
CA TRP A 695 -1.29 -24.58 5.04
C TRP A 695 -0.98 -24.73 6.54
N SER A 696 -0.62 -25.94 6.99
CA SER A 696 -0.27 -26.19 8.40
C SER A 696 0.93 -25.37 8.86
N CYS A 697 0.87 -24.91 10.11
CA CYS A 697 1.91 -24.17 10.82
C CYS A 697 3.19 -25.00 10.91
N LEU A 698 4.31 -24.41 10.50
CA LEU A 698 5.63 -25.04 10.61
C LEU A 698 6.11 -25.13 12.06
N GLY A 699 5.75 -24.15 12.90
CA GLY A 699 6.17 -24.07 14.30
C GLY A 699 5.40 -24.99 15.26
N LYS A 700 4.39 -25.73 14.80
CA LYS A 700 3.56 -26.60 15.66
C LYS A 700 4.38 -27.54 16.58
N PRO A 701 5.42 -28.26 16.09
CA PRO A 701 6.20 -29.14 16.97
C PRO A 701 6.94 -28.40 18.08
N ILE A 702 7.42 -27.19 17.81
CA ILE A 702 8.15 -26.35 18.78
C ILE A 702 7.17 -25.79 19.80
N ALA A 703 6.05 -25.23 19.36
CA ALA A 703 5.02 -24.69 20.26
C ALA A 703 4.48 -25.75 21.21
N LEU A 704 4.20 -26.97 20.73
CA LEU A 704 3.76 -28.07 21.60
C LEU A 704 4.86 -28.51 22.58
N MET A 705 6.12 -28.53 22.16
CA MET A 705 7.26 -28.84 23.03
C MET A 705 7.41 -27.80 24.15
N GLU A 706 7.33 -26.51 23.82
CA GLU A 706 7.33 -25.42 24.79
C GLU A 706 6.19 -25.59 25.80
N LEU A 707 4.95 -25.77 25.33
CA LEU A 707 3.77 -25.90 26.19
C LEU A 707 3.85 -27.11 27.12
N ASN A 708 4.28 -28.26 26.60
CA ASN A 708 4.38 -29.49 27.40
C ASN A 708 5.42 -29.40 28.51
N LYS A 709 6.56 -28.72 28.25
CA LYS A 709 7.67 -28.63 29.20
C LYS A 709 7.49 -27.47 30.18
N ILE A 710 7.02 -26.30 29.72
CA ILE A 710 6.94 -25.10 30.55
C ILE A 710 5.98 -25.27 31.74
N PHE A 711 4.77 -25.81 31.52
CA PHE A 711 3.84 -26.02 32.63
C PHE A 711 4.41 -27.02 33.64
N PHE A 712 5.08 -28.08 33.17
CA PHE A 712 5.63 -29.10 34.06
C PHE A 712 6.69 -28.49 34.98
N GLU A 713 7.66 -27.78 34.38
CA GLU A 713 8.78 -27.24 35.15
C GLU A 713 8.36 -26.08 36.06
N LEU A 714 7.44 -25.21 35.63
CA LEU A 714 6.95 -24.14 36.51
C LEU A 714 6.23 -24.70 37.75
N PHE A 715 5.31 -25.65 37.58
CA PHE A 715 4.58 -26.24 38.71
C PHE A 715 5.41 -27.24 39.51
N ARG A 716 6.52 -27.74 38.94
CA ARG A 716 7.55 -28.50 39.66
C ARG A 716 8.29 -27.63 40.66
N HIS A 717 8.68 -26.42 40.24
CA HIS A 717 9.55 -25.54 41.00
C HIS A 717 8.79 -24.56 41.91
N PHE A 718 7.57 -24.18 41.54
CA PHE A 718 6.85 -23.09 42.21
C PHE A 718 5.39 -23.41 42.50
N ASP A 719 4.86 -22.69 43.49
CA ASP A 719 3.43 -22.49 43.69
C ASP A 719 3.05 -21.06 43.32
N PHE A 720 1.96 -20.91 42.57
CA PHE A 720 1.50 -19.63 42.05
C PHE A 720 0.14 -19.28 42.64
N GLN A 721 -0.09 -18.00 42.86
CA GLN A 721 -1.36 -17.46 43.31
C GLN A 721 -1.66 -16.16 42.56
N LEU A 722 -2.92 -15.96 42.17
CA LEU A 722 -3.41 -14.68 41.66
C LEU A 722 -3.29 -13.64 42.77
N ALA A 723 -2.45 -12.62 42.59
CA ALA A 723 -2.28 -11.55 43.58
C ALA A 723 -3.54 -10.67 43.66
N GLU A 724 -4.23 -10.50 42.53
CA GLU A 724 -5.43 -9.67 42.40
C GLU A 724 -6.56 -10.47 41.75
N PRO A 725 -7.21 -11.42 42.45
CA PRO A 725 -8.23 -12.30 41.84
C PRO A 725 -9.45 -11.56 41.27
N HIS A 726 -9.73 -10.35 41.76
CA HIS A 726 -10.83 -9.50 41.30
C HIS A 726 -10.51 -8.79 39.97
N GLN A 727 -9.23 -8.73 39.58
CA GLN A 727 -8.79 -8.11 38.33
C GLN A 727 -8.36 -9.20 37.35
N SER A 728 -9.20 -9.45 36.34
CA SER A 728 -8.85 -10.39 35.27
C SER A 728 -7.69 -9.84 34.42
N MET A 729 -6.91 -10.75 33.82
CA MET A 729 -5.98 -10.39 32.74
C MET A 729 -6.76 -9.67 31.65
N GLN A 730 -6.32 -8.45 31.31
CA GLN A 730 -6.96 -7.65 30.28
C GLN A 730 -6.40 -8.07 28.92
N PHE A 731 -7.23 -8.06 27.89
CA PHE A 731 -6.77 -8.28 26.53
C PHE A 731 -7.58 -7.46 25.54
N ASP A 732 -6.95 -7.19 24.41
CA ASP A 732 -7.62 -6.82 23.18
C ASP A 732 -7.06 -7.68 22.03
N SER A 733 -7.66 -7.57 20.84
CA SER A 733 -7.40 -8.48 19.74
C SER A 733 -7.30 -7.77 18.39
N TYR A 734 -6.16 -7.98 17.74
CA TYR A 734 -5.80 -7.48 16.40
C TYR A 734 -5.08 -8.60 15.63
N MET A 735 -5.83 -9.59 15.14
CA MET A 735 -5.37 -10.88 14.59
C MET A 735 -4.64 -11.81 15.58
N LEU A 736 -4.03 -11.24 16.60
CA LEU A 736 -3.43 -11.87 17.78
C LEU A 736 -3.99 -11.20 19.05
N PHE A 737 -3.81 -11.82 20.21
CA PHE A 737 -4.21 -11.26 21.50
C PHE A 737 -3.08 -10.42 22.09
N ARG A 738 -3.38 -9.22 22.57
CA ARG A 738 -2.44 -8.41 23.37
C ARG A 738 -2.85 -8.49 24.83
N ASP A 739 -2.25 -9.43 25.54
CA ASP A 739 -2.53 -9.67 26.97
C ASP A 739 -1.75 -8.67 27.86
N LYS A 740 -2.42 -8.09 28.86
CA LYS A 740 -1.84 -7.14 29.81
C LYS A 740 -2.20 -7.49 31.25
N GLY A 741 -1.22 -7.37 32.15
CA GLY A 741 -1.38 -7.56 33.58
C GLY A 741 -1.14 -9.00 34.01
N LEU A 742 -2.03 -9.53 34.85
CA LEU A 742 -1.90 -10.81 35.55
C LEU A 742 -0.69 -10.84 36.49
N VAL A 743 -0.87 -10.20 37.65
CA VAL A 743 0.12 -10.18 38.72
C VAL A 743 0.00 -11.47 39.53
N LEU A 744 1.11 -12.19 39.65
CA LEU A 744 1.20 -13.43 40.41
C LEU A 744 2.07 -13.25 41.65
N ARG A 745 1.66 -13.89 42.73
CA ARG A 745 2.52 -14.21 43.87
C ARG A 745 3.11 -15.59 43.63
N VAL A 746 4.43 -15.72 43.79
CA VAL A 746 5.17 -16.97 43.56
C VAL A 746 5.90 -17.38 44.82
N THR A 747 5.83 -18.66 45.19
CA THR A 747 6.62 -19.26 46.28
C THR A 747 7.32 -20.52 45.78
N GLU A 748 8.37 -20.97 46.47
CA GLU A 748 8.95 -22.29 46.19
C GLU A 748 7.92 -23.39 46.43
N SER A 749 7.89 -24.38 45.55
CA SER A 749 6.98 -25.51 45.66
C SER A 749 7.51 -26.55 46.62
N ASP A 750 6.69 -27.00 47.58
CA ASP A 750 6.94 -28.24 48.31
C ASP A 750 6.03 -29.38 47.84
N LEU A 751 6.54 -30.18 46.90
CA LEU A 751 5.80 -31.34 46.37
C LEU A 751 5.74 -32.53 47.35
N ARG A 752 6.41 -32.46 48.51
CA ARG A 752 6.42 -33.55 49.51
C ARG A 752 5.15 -33.57 50.37
N ASP A 753 4.49 -32.43 50.55
CA ASP A 753 3.34 -32.26 51.45
C ASP A 753 1.97 -32.56 50.80
N LEU A 754 1.90 -32.86 49.50
CA LEU A 754 0.65 -33.18 48.80
C LEU A 754 -0.05 -34.47 49.27
N LYS A 755 0.51 -35.20 50.25
CA LYS A 755 -0.16 -36.33 50.92
C LYS A 755 -1.35 -35.89 51.78
N SER A 756 -1.38 -34.66 52.32
CA SER A 756 -2.42 -34.20 53.24
C SER A 756 -3.69 -33.67 52.56
N MET A 757 -3.62 -33.20 51.31
CA MET A 757 -4.79 -32.61 50.63
C MET A 757 -5.86 -33.62 50.18
N LYS A 758 -5.65 -34.93 50.37
CA LYS A 758 -6.64 -35.96 50.03
C LYS A 758 -7.81 -36.05 51.01
N GLU A 759 -7.70 -35.47 52.21
CA GLU A 759 -8.73 -35.61 53.25
C GLU A 759 -9.64 -34.39 53.40
N ASP A 760 -9.26 -33.20 52.90
CA ASP A 760 -9.97 -31.94 53.21
C ASP A 760 -10.75 -31.30 52.03
N ILE A 761 -10.84 -31.93 50.86
CA ILE A 761 -11.53 -31.34 49.68
C ILE A 761 -12.49 -32.34 48.99
N TYR A 762 -13.34 -32.99 49.78
CA TYR A 762 -14.57 -33.62 49.29
C TYR A 762 -15.79 -33.18 50.09
#